data_AF-A0AA40W5N1-F1
#
_entry.id   AF-A0AA40W5N1-F1
#
_cell.length_a   1.000
_cell.length_b   1.000
_cell.length_c   1.000
_cell.angle_alpha   90.00
_cell.angle_beta   90.00
_cell.angle_gamma   90.00
#
_symmetry.space_group_name_H-M   'P 1'
#
loop_
_entity.id
_entity.type
_entity.pdbx_description
1 polymer ?
#
loop_
_entity_poly.entity_id
_entity_poly.type
_entity_poly.pdbx_seq_one_letter_code
_entity_poly.pdbx_strand_id
1 'polypeptide(L)'
;MKTIKPFRLGLLTRPYRWQRRDVLGVAVFALVDIAHAPTLLMDQELWKLAGAEAGGLLDLATPKLCPEVLVAGHAYPHDPKSPGACAVRLKVGAIDKSLLVFGDRYWLDGKATAPQPFERMRLDWSRAYGGPGCAENPQGIGAQEEDVNGVRVRRLPNIEHPQERVASPSQRVAPAGFTAMPMDWPQRAALLGSQYGQQWLEHDFPGFASDMDWRFFNAAPPDQWGPANSALAGGADYELWNMHPEREVLRGRLPDWRARCFFSRQADGSALEEVALRLTTVWFFPDRTQLALIWHGALPVREDDAADILHIMPALEHAGQERDVAHYQTVVGQRLDTELGAVHALLDAQLVPEDICGELPQAAMEATAQRPSNRNLHAGAARRHARERESLLAQGLDPDLYMVPLQPPPKAPNLADLPQTILRMQRELEEAKRLSGGPGARALADPNLPSMAAVSGVDMDALRKLEDDGKLPAGFDPRKVKRHIADFDANPHTQAERGAPDAPGVPPPLSQTLGPQVHQAYQQSAHQFAPPPPMPPLRARRTRSKLEARLKGNRDCRDMNLTGANLSGMDLSGVDFQRAILAGANLADARLDGCDLTDAVLAGADLARTSMRGADMSRANLGRTQCVQTDFTESRIKETIWDHANCEDCSFAGSVWLLGRLHQARLRGCDLSGASFEQWAAMMAAFEDCRFHQARLNQCVFMQGTMANADFSGADLLRVSFMDVEFSGRHSMENATLDGCAYAGRVALAGACLRGMRFKVGSMRGAMLDRADLRGAQVAASDFSNCSLREADLSGMAAPDTHFVRADFTGARLRNANLINSLLGKAILLRADLTGANLFRADVAQAQMDGSTGLDDAHTQGAKLWPARQPENAA
;
A
#
# COMPACT_ATOMS: atom_id res chain seq x y z
N MET A 1 -5.75 12.67 8.75
CA MET A 1 -4.33 12.92 9.04
C MET A 1 -3.44 11.88 8.38
N LYS A 2 -2.57 12.28 7.42
CA LYS A 2 -1.52 11.47 6.80
C LYS A 2 -0.22 11.62 7.60
N THR A 3 0.40 10.50 7.97
CA THR A 3 1.68 10.51 8.71
C THR A 3 2.85 10.43 7.75
N ILE A 4 3.79 11.36 7.87
CA ILE A 4 5.02 11.43 7.08
C ILE A 4 6.18 11.19 8.04
N LYS A 5 6.74 9.99 8.10
CA LYS A 5 7.76 9.66 9.11
C LYS A 5 8.93 8.86 8.52
N PRO A 6 10.11 8.85 9.16
CA PRO A 6 11.16 7.88 8.87
C PRO A 6 10.78 6.49 9.41
N PHE A 7 11.50 5.44 8.98
CA PHE A 7 11.30 4.08 9.48
C PHE A 7 11.80 3.88 10.92
N ARG A 8 12.68 4.77 11.39
CA ARG A 8 13.31 4.66 12.72
C ARG A 8 12.55 5.34 13.86
N LEU A 9 11.59 6.20 13.55
CA LEU A 9 10.80 6.89 14.58
C LEU A 9 9.39 6.31 14.68
N GLY A 10 8.98 6.01 15.92
CA GLY A 10 7.59 5.76 16.26
C GLY A 10 6.83 7.07 16.47
N LEU A 11 5.55 7.08 16.14
CA LEU A 11 4.64 8.20 16.41
C LEU A 11 3.33 7.64 16.93
N LEU A 12 2.91 8.11 18.11
CA LEU A 12 1.54 7.96 18.58
C LEU A 12 0.89 9.33 18.66
N THR A 13 -0.38 9.39 18.30
CA THR A 13 -1.22 10.57 18.45
C THR A 13 -2.51 10.18 19.13
N ARG A 14 -3.02 11.06 19.99
CA ARG A 14 -4.29 10.85 20.67
C ARG A 14 -5.03 12.17 20.79
N PRO A 15 -6.17 12.35 20.11
CA PRO A 15 -7.04 13.45 20.42
C PRO A 15 -7.71 13.22 21.78
N TYR A 16 -7.81 14.26 22.57
CA TYR A 16 -8.54 14.27 23.83
C TYR A 16 -9.08 15.67 24.11
N ARG A 17 -10.12 15.72 24.94
CA ARG A 17 -10.72 16.97 25.40
C ARG A 17 -10.33 17.21 26.86
N TRP A 18 -9.79 18.40 27.13
CA TRP A 18 -9.43 18.83 28.47
C TRP A 18 -9.92 20.25 28.72
N GLN A 19 -10.68 20.44 29.79
CA GLN A 19 -11.27 21.75 30.13
C GLN A 19 -11.98 22.41 28.93
N ARG A 20 -12.77 21.59 28.21
CA ARG A 20 -13.54 21.97 27.00
C ARG A 20 -12.72 22.45 25.82
N ARG A 21 -11.43 22.15 25.79
CA ARG A 21 -10.55 22.38 24.64
C ARG A 21 -10.18 21.04 24.04
N ASP A 22 -10.32 20.93 22.73
CA ASP A 22 -9.89 19.77 21.98
C ASP A 22 -8.39 19.90 21.67
N VAL A 23 -7.65 18.85 21.98
CA VAL A 23 -6.19 18.82 21.95
C VAL A 23 -5.73 17.53 21.29
N LEU A 24 -4.73 17.61 20.41
CA LEU A 24 -4.03 16.45 19.90
C LEU A 24 -2.75 16.25 20.69
N GLY A 25 -2.70 15.19 21.50
CA GLY A 25 -1.48 14.71 22.13
C GLY A 25 -0.60 13.99 21.10
N VAL A 26 0.71 14.20 21.21
CA VAL A 26 1.73 13.66 20.31
C VAL A 26 2.84 13.05 21.14
N ALA A 27 3.22 11.81 20.83
CA ALA A 27 4.39 11.14 21.39
C ALA A 27 5.29 10.60 20.25
N VAL A 28 6.55 11.04 20.25
CA VAL A 28 7.59 10.58 19.31
C VAL A 28 8.52 9.61 20.04
N PHE A 29 8.81 8.46 19.43
CA PHE A 29 9.58 7.38 20.04
C PHE A 29 10.88 7.15 19.25
N ALA A 30 11.97 6.96 19.98
CA ALA A 30 13.25 6.50 19.44
C ALA A 30 13.76 5.32 20.24
N LEU A 31 14.00 4.17 19.59
CA LEU A 31 14.72 3.04 20.20
C LEU A 31 16.21 3.22 19.95
N VAL A 32 17.01 3.07 21.00
CA VAL A 32 18.44 3.34 20.97
C VAL A 32 19.20 2.14 21.50
N ASP A 33 20.16 1.65 20.72
CA ASP A 33 21.22 0.78 21.20
C ASP A 33 22.29 1.61 21.93
N ILE A 34 22.62 1.20 23.14
CA ILE A 34 23.59 1.87 24.02
C ILE A 34 24.75 0.93 24.40
N ALA A 35 24.97 -0.16 23.65
CA ALA A 35 26.09 -1.06 23.88
C ALA A 35 27.44 -0.35 23.63
N HIS A 36 27.45 0.53 22.62
CA HIS A 36 28.59 1.34 22.19
C HIS A 36 28.19 2.83 22.05
N ALA A 37 28.45 3.45 20.90
CA ALA A 37 27.92 4.76 20.57
C ALA A 37 26.39 4.66 20.36
N PRO A 38 25.60 5.62 20.88
CA PRO A 38 24.15 5.60 20.73
C PRO A 38 23.71 5.46 19.28
N THR A 39 23.04 4.35 18.97
CA THR A 39 22.61 4.03 17.60
C THR A 39 21.09 3.92 17.55
N LEU A 40 20.45 4.69 16.67
CA LEU A 40 19.02 4.69 16.47
C LEU A 40 18.58 3.44 15.67
N LEU A 41 17.68 2.66 16.25
CA LEU A 41 17.14 1.42 15.70
C LEU A 41 15.80 1.64 15.00
N MET A 42 15.26 0.59 14.36
CA MET A 42 13.99 0.67 13.62
C MET A 42 12.78 0.70 14.55
N ASP A 43 11.69 1.36 14.14
CA ASP A 43 10.46 1.44 14.94
C ASP A 43 9.80 0.06 15.18
N GLN A 44 9.95 -0.87 14.23
CA GLN A 44 9.43 -2.22 14.34
C GLN A 44 10.12 -2.99 15.47
N GLU A 45 11.40 -2.71 15.71
CA GLU A 45 12.17 -3.33 16.80
C GLU A 45 11.70 -2.82 18.16
N LEU A 46 11.35 -1.53 18.25
CA LEU A 46 10.76 -0.94 19.46
C LEU A 46 9.51 -1.69 19.90
N TRP A 47 8.56 -1.91 18.98
CA TRP A 47 7.29 -2.55 19.33
C TRP A 47 7.43 -4.05 19.64
N LYS A 48 8.35 -4.74 18.95
CA LYS A 48 8.71 -6.13 19.30
C LYS A 48 9.30 -6.21 20.70
N LEU A 49 10.21 -5.30 21.05
CA LEU A 49 10.82 -5.23 22.37
C LEU A 49 9.80 -4.88 23.46
N ALA A 50 8.95 -3.88 23.22
CA ALA A 50 7.89 -3.48 24.14
C ALA A 50 6.91 -4.62 24.43
N GLY A 51 6.52 -5.38 23.41
CA GLY A 51 5.67 -6.56 23.56
C GLY A 51 6.30 -7.67 24.41
N ALA A 52 7.60 -7.91 24.25
CA ALA A 52 8.32 -8.95 24.98
C ALA A 52 8.63 -8.57 26.44
N GLU A 53 9.06 -7.33 26.68
CA GLU A 53 9.66 -6.93 27.95
C GLU A 53 8.73 -6.05 28.82
N ALA A 54 7.87 -5.24 28.21
CA ALA A 54 7.10 -4.18 28.89
C ALA A 54 5.56 -4.36 28.80
N GLY A 55 5.06 -5.52 28.37
CA GLY A 55 3.61 -5.78 28.30
C GLY A 55 2.89 -5.07 27.14
N GLY A 56 3.63 -4.56 26.14
CA GLY A 56 3.10 -4.04 24.88
C GLY A 56 2.71 -2.55 24.86
N LEU A 57 2.24 -1.98 25.97
CA LEU A 57 1.85 -0.57 26.04
C LEU A 57 2.92 0.28 26.74
N LEU A 58 3.67 1.08 25.96
CA LEU A 58 4.68 1.99 26.52
C LEU A 58 4.13 3.35 26.94
N ASP A 59 3.09 3.85 26.25
CA ASP A 59 2.61 5.22 26.43
C ASP A 59 1.17 5.44 25.91
N LEU A 60 0.54 6.55 26.32
CA LEU A 60 -0.85 6.94 26.00
C LEU A 60 -0.94 8.19 25.09
N ALA A 61 0.16 8.61 24.49
CA ALA A 61 0.33 9.79 23.64
C ALA A 61 -0.15 11.11 24.27
N THR A 62 -0.11 11.21 25.60
CA THR A 62 -0.58 12.37 26.35
C THR A 62 0.61 12.99 27.09
N PRO A 63 0.82 14.32 27.03
CA PRO A 63 1.93 14.96 27.71
C PRO A 63 1.97 14.63 29.21
N LYS A 64 3.13 14.16 29.68
CA LYS A 64 3.34 13.86 31.10
C LYS A 64 3.54 15.15 31.89
N LEU A 65 2.98 15.21 33.10
CA LEU A 65 3.22 16.34 33.99
C LEU A 65 4.69 16.34 34.47
N CYS A 66 5.18 15.19 34.89
CA CYS A 66 6.56 14.99 35.34
C CYS A 66 7.33 14.13 34.33
N PRO A 67 8.64 14.37 34.11
CA PRO A 67 9.47 13.37 33.46
C PRO A 67 9.57 12.11 34.33
N GLU A 68 9.65 10.94 33.71
CA GLU A 68 9.72 9.66 34.41
C GLU A 68 10.71 8.71 33.74
N VAL A 69 11.24 7.77 34.53
CA VAL A 69 12.16 6.73 34.04
C VAL A 69 11.67 5.37 34.52
N LEU A 70 11.61 4.40 33.61
CA LEU A 70 11.17 3.03 33.88
C LEU A 70 12.25 2.03 33.47
N VAL A 71 12.23 0.85 34.09
CA VAL A 71 13.14 -0.26 33.75
C VAL A 71 12.32 -1.52 33.56
N ALA A 72 12.50 -2.18 32.41
CA ALA A 72 12.05 -3.55 32.18
C ALA A 72 13.29 -4.44 32.00
N GLY A 73 13.49 -5.37 32.94
CA GLY A 73 14.65 -6.26 32.91
C GLY A 73 14.75 -7.14 34.14
N HIS A 74 15.97 -7.58 34.44
CA HIS A 74 16.25 -8.54 35.50
C HIS A 74 17.31 -8.01 36.48
N ALA A 75 17.31 -8.53 37.69
CA ALA A 75 18.38 -8.40 38.66
C ALA A 75 19.37 -9.57 38.54
N TYR A 76 20.66 -9.28 38.67
CA TYR A 76 21.75 -10.25 38.62
C TYR A 76 22.64 -10.08 39.85
N PRO A 77 22.81 -11.11 40.71
CA PRO A 77 23.70 -11.03 41.86
C PRO A 77 25.14 -11.26 41.40
N HIS A 78 25.91 -10.17 41.27
CA HIS A 78 27.32 -10.21 40.86
C HIS A 78 28.29 -10.55 42.01
N ASP A 79 27.89 -10.33 43.27
CA ASP A 79 28.72 -10.66 44.44
C ASP A 79 28.65 -12.16 44.77
N PRO A 80 29.74 -12.94 44.56
CA PRO A 80 29.75 -14.37 44.84
C PRO A 80 29.59 -14.70 46.34
N LYS A 81 29.77 -13.74 47.24
CA LYS A 81 29.53 -13.92 48.68
C LYS A 81 28.04 -13.86 49.03
N SER A 82 27.21 -13.30 48.16
CA SER A 82 25.79 -13.04 48.39
C SER A 82 24.93 -13.53 47.22
N PRO A 83 25.04 -14.80 46.76
CA PRO A 83 24.42 -15.26 45.51
C PRO A 83 22.88 -15.31 45.55
N GLY A 84 22.28 -15.13 46.73
CA GLY A 84 20.83 -15.03 46.91
C GLY A 84 20.30 -13.62 47.10
N ALA A 85 21.13 -12.57 47.07
CA ALA A 85 20.67 -11.21 47.28
C ALA A 85 21.54 -10.16 46.57
N CYS A 86 20.91 -9.14 46.00
CA CYS A 86 21.61 -7.97 45.49
C CYS A 86 20.76 -6.70 45.64
N ALA A 87 21.42 -5.54 45.69
CA ALA A 87 20.75 -4.25 45.58
C ALA A 87 20.75 -3.82 44.11
N VAL A 88 19.60 -3.37 43.63
CA VAL A 88 19.46 -2.80 42.29
C VAL A 88 19.19 -1.32 42.41
N ARG A 89 19.78 -0.51 41.53
CA ARG A 89 19.63 0.95 41.55
C ARG A 89 19.48 1.52 40.16
N LEU A 90 18.50 2.40 39.99
CA LEU A 90 18.30 3.25 38.85
C LEU A 90 18.68 4.68 39.25
N LYS A 91 19.66 5.26 38.55
CA LYS A 91 20.01 6.68 38.71
C LYS A 91 20.06 7.34 37.34
N VAL A 92 19.28 8.40 37.13
CA VAL A 92 19.27 9.21 35.90
C VAL A 92 19.08 10.68 36.27
N GLY A 93 20.11 11.49 36.12
CA GLY A 93 20.09 12.87 36.59
C GLY A 93 19.71 12.97 38.08
N ALA A 94 18.57 13.60 38.38
CA ALA A 94 18.04 13.76 39.74
C ALA A 94 17.17 12.59 40.24
N ILE A 95 16.77 11.67 39.35
CA ILE A 95 15.96 10.50 39.71
C ILE A 95 16.90 9.41 40.22
N ASP A 96 16.67 8.93 41.44
CA ASP A 96 17.55 7.99 42.12
C ASP A 96 16.74 7.03 43.00
N LYS A 97 16.61 5.79 42.56
CA LYS A 97 15.81 4.76 43.23
C LYS A 97 16.62 3.49 43.41
N SER A 98 16.60 2.94 44.62
CA SER A 98 17.25 1.69 44.96
C SER A 98 16.23 0.71 45.53
N LEU A 99 16.29 -0.55 45.11
CA LEU A 99 15.49 -1.66 45.66
C LEU A 99 16.42 -2.81 46.08
N LEU A 100 15.95 -3.65 46.99
CA LEU A 100 16.62 -4.88 47.37
C LEU A 100 15.94 -6.07 46.70
N VAL A 101 16.73 -6.96 46.13
CA VAL A 101 16.26 -8.17 45.46
C VAL A 101 16.81 -9.38 46.19
N PHE A 102 15.92 -10.28 46.56
CA PHE A 102 16.24 -11.51 47.26
C PHE A 102 15.70 -12.70 46.49
N GLY A 103 16.43 -13.81 46.52
CA GLY A 103 15.89 -15.10 46.14
C GLY A 103 14.72 -15.53 47.01
N ASP A 104 14.14 -16.67 46.69
CA ASP A 104 12.94 -17.13 47.38
C ASP A 104 13.19 -17.34 48.87
N ARG A 105 12.26 -16.80 49.67
CA ARG A 105 12.28 -16.83 51.13
C ARG A 105 10.89 -17.15 51.66
N TYR A 106 10.85 -17.80 52.82
CA TYR A 106 9.64 -18.28 53.46
C TYR A 106 9.61 -17.84 54.92
N TRP A 107 8.41 -17.72 55.47
CA TRP A 107 8.22 -17.61 56.92
C TRP A 107 8.24 -19.01 57.54
N LEU A 108 9.18 -19.25 58.46
CA LEU A 108 9.25 -20.45 59.31
C LEU A 108 9.32 -19.99 60.78
N ASP A 109 8.35 -20.41 61.60
CA ASP A 109 8.25 -20.04 63.02
C ASP A 109 8.42 -18.53 63.30
N GLY A 110 7.81 -17.70 62.45
CA GLY A 110 7.88 -16.24 62.57
C GLY A 110 9.23 -15.61 62.16
N LYS A 111 10.15 -16.38 61.59
CA LYS A 111 11.43 -15.90 61.06
C LYS A 111 11.52 -16.12 59.56
N ALA A 112 12.12 -15.16 58.86
CA ALA A 112 12.40 -15.29 57.43
C ALA A 112 13.58 -16.27 57.21
N THR A 113 13.44 -17.19 56.26
CA THR A 113 14.56 -18.02 55.82
C THR A 113 15.66 -17.18 55.15
N ALA A 114 16.88 -17.73 55.10
CA ALA A 114 17.92 -17.16 54.24
C ALA A 114 17.45 -17.15 52.77
N PRO A 115 17.83 -16.12 51.99
CA PRO A 115 17.47 -16.07 50.58
C PRO A 115 18.19 -17.17 49.78
N GLN A 116 17.43 -17.88 48.97
CA GLN A 116 17.99 -18.89 48.06
C GLN A 116 18.83 -18.22 46.95
N PRO A 117 19.91 -18.86 46.48
CA PRO A 117 20.66 -18.36 45.32
C PRO A 117 19.78 -18.24 44.07
N PHE A 118 20.02 -17.23 43.23
CA PHE A 118 19.38 -17.09 41.93
C PHE A 118 20.36 -16.58 40.88
N GLU A 119 20.20 -17.00 39.62
CA GLU A 119 21.04 -16.53 38.51
C GLU A 119 20.56 -15.17 37.99
N ARG A 120 19.24 -15.04 37.79
CA ARG A 120 18.59 -13.80 37.41
C ARG A 120 17.15 -13.76 37.93
N MET A 121 16.64 -12.56 38.18
CA MET A 121 15.28 -12.39 38.69
C MET A 121 14.56 -11.22 38.02
N ARG A 122 13.34 -11.44 37.51
CA ARG A 122 12.58 -10.40 36.82
C ARG A 122 12.19 -9.27 37.78
N LEU A 123 12.42 -8.02 37.35
CA LEU A 123 12.10 -6.81 38.10
C LEU A 123 10.69 -6.31 37.75
N ASP A 124 9.66 -7.06 38.16
CA ASP A 124 8.27 -6.69 37.94
C ASP A 124 7.41 -6.84 39.20
N TRP A 125 6.16 -6.42 39.08
CA TRP A 125 5.21 -6.41 40.17
C TRP A 125 4.85 -7.80 40.71
N SER A 126 5.01 -8.88 39.94
CA SER A 126 4.73 -10.25 40.39
C SER A 126 5.69 -10.71 41.50
N ARG A 127 6.83 -10.02 41.65
CA ARG A 127 7.89 -10.28 42.62
C ARG A 127 7.91 -9.30 43.78
N ALA A 128 7.09 -8.25 43.73
CA ALA A 128 6.93 -7.27 44.80
C ALA A 128 5.85 -7.70 45.81
N TYR A 129 5.78 -7.00 46.96
CA TYR A 129 4.74 -7.27 47.97
C TYR A 129 3.33 -7.17 47.37
N GLY A 130 2.48 -8.17 47.61
CA GLY A 130 1.12 -8.19 47.07
C GLY A 130 0.45 -9.57 47.13
N GLY A 131 -0.60 -9.72 46.33
CA GLY A 131 -1.38 -10.95 46.17
C GLY A 131 -2.88 -10.67 46.02
N PRO A 132 -3.74 -11.71 45.79
CA PRO A 132 -5.15 -11.55 45.39
C PRO A 132 -6.06 -10.69 46.28
N GLY A 133 -5.64 -10.31 47.49
CA GLY A 133 -6.35 -9.40 48.40
C GLY A 133 -5.65 -8.07 48.66
N CYS A 134 -4.65 -7.73 47.86
CA CYS A 134 -3.91 -6.47 47.87
C CYS A 134 -4.25 -5.71 46.59
N ALA A 135 -5.15 -4.73 46.66
CA ALA A 135 -5.61 -4.00 45.48
C ALA A 135 -4.46 -3.20 44.83
N GLU A 136 -3.48 -2.81 45.62
CA GLU A 136 -2.29 -2.08 45.22
C GLU A 136 -1.32 -2.92 44.39
N ASN A 137 -1.38 -4.25 44.47
CA ASN A 137 -0.62 -5.17 43.64
C ASN A 137 -1.23 -6.59 43.72
N PRO A 138 -2.32 -6.87 42.97
CA PRO A 138 -3.02 -8.14 43.05
C PRO A 138 -2.21 -9.34 42.54
N GLN A 139 -1.21 -9.09 41.69
CA GLN A 139 -0.32 -10.10 41.12
C GLN A 139 0.94 -10.36 41.94
N GLY A 140 1.20 -9.58 42.99
CA GLY A 140 2.38 -9.71 43.83
C GLY A 140 2.35 -10.92 44.76
N ILE A 141 3.34 -10.98 45.64
CA ILE A 141 3.56 -12.09 46.57
C ILE A 141 3.77 -11.62 48.01
N GLY A 142 3.46 -12.48 48.97
CA GLY A 142 3.77 -12.30 50.38
C GLY A 142 2.68 -11.67 51.26
N ALA A 143 1.55 -11.25 50.69
CA ALA A 143 0.39 -10.82 51.49
C ALA A 143 -0.45 -12.00 52.02
N GLN A 144 -0.37 -13.18 51.39
CA GLN A 144 -1.21 -14.34 51.69
C GLN A 144 -0.40 -15.64 51.71
N GLU A 145 -0.98 -16.68 52.31
CA GLU A 145 -0.46 -18.05 52.25
C GLU A 145 -0.80 -18.70 50.92
N GLU A 146 0.14 -19.49 50.41
CA GLU A 146 0.02 -20.29 49.20
C GLU A 146 0.42 -21.73 49.47
N ASP A 147 -0.15 -22.66 48.70
CA ASP A 147 0.25 -24.07 48.74
C ASP A 147 1.39 -24.30 47.76
N VAL A 148 2.58 -24.59 48.29
CA VAL A 148 3.77 -24.92 47.51
C VAL A 148 4.12 -26.38 47.78
N ASN A 149 4.02 -27.24 46.76
CA ASN A 149 4.27 -28.68 46.87
C ASN A 149 3.45 -29.38 47.98
N GLY A 150 2.20 -28.94 48.21
CA GLY A 150 1.31 -29.51 49.23
C GLY A 150 1.59 -29.03 50.65
N VAL A 151 2.46 -28.03 50.82
CA VAL A 151 2.70 -27.36 52.11
C VAL A 151 2.22 -25.92 52.03
N ARG A 152 1.35 -25.54 52.97
CA ARG A 152 0.90 -24.16 53.12
C ARG A 152 2.02 -23.30 53.68
N VAL A 153 2.52 -22.37 52.89
CA VAL A 153 3.62 -21.48 53.24
C VAL A 153 3.26 -20.03 52.92
N ARG A 154 3.86 -19.09 53.64
CA ARG A 154 3.85 -17.68 53.27
C ARG A 154 5.24 -17.27 52.80
N ARG A 155 5.37 -16.93 51.52
CA ARG A 155 6.62 -16.39 50.97
C ARG A 155 6.82 -14.94 51.39
N LEU A 156 8.08 -14.50 51.40
CA LEU A 156 8.39 -13.08 51.41
C LEU A 156 8.46 -12.58 49.97
N PRO A 157 8.12 -11.30 49.71
CA PRO A 157 8.35 -10.72 48.40
C PRO A 157 9.83 -10.78 48.03
N ASN A 158 10.14 -10.93 46.76
CA ASN A 158 11.52 -10.94 46.32
C ASN A 158 12.08 -9.51 46.21
N ILE A 159 11.23 -8.55 45.85
CA ILE A 159 11.59 -7.13 45.70
C ILE A 159 11.06 -6.36 46.91
N GLU A 160 11.97 -5.72 47.64
CA GLU A 160 11.67 -4.89 48.82
C GLU A 160 12.27 -3.50 48.69
N HIS A 161 11.57 -2.47 49.21
CA HIS A 161 12.14 -1.15 49.37
C HIS A 161 13.13 -1.16 50.56
N PRO A 162 14.33 -0.54 50.47
CA PRO A 162 15.35 -0.62 51.53
C PRO A 162 14.88 -0.08 52.89
N GLN A 163 13.95 0.87 52.88
CA GLN A 163 13.41 1.52 54.08
C GLN A 163 12.11 0.87 54.61
N GLU A 164 11.44 0.05 53.80
CA GLU A 164 10.15 -0.57 54.14
C GLU A 164 10.22 -2.09 54.02
N ARG A 165 11.19 -2.68 54.70
CA ARG A 165 11.39 -4.13 54.68
C ARG A 165 10.29 -4.87 55.44
N VAL A 166 9.92 -6.05 54.95
CA VAL A 166 8.96 -6.93 55.61
C VAL A 166 9.64 -7.65 56.77
N ALA A 167 9.30 -7.27 58.00
CA ALA A 167 9.88 -7.79 59.23
C ALA A 167 8.98 -8.81 59.95
N SER A 168 7.70 -8.93 59.58
CA SER A 168 6.79 -9.95 60.12
C SER A 168 5.75 -10.42 59.10
N PRO A 169 5.15 -11.63 59.26
CA PRO A 169 4.14 -12.15 58.33
C PRO A 169 2.90 -11.26 58.18
N SER A 170 2.53 -10.53 59.24
CA SER A 170 1.33 -9.68 59.27
C SER A 170 1.58 -8.24 58.80
N GLN A 171 2.84 -7.85 58.59
CA GLN A 171 3.17 -6.50 58.16
C GLN A 171 2.73 -6.29 56.70
N ARG A 172 2.02 -5.18 56.48
CA ARG A 172 1.75 -4.67 55.14
C ARG A 172 2.79 -3.59 54.80
N VAL A 173 3.31 -3.64 53.58
CA VAL A 173 4.23 -2.65 53.02
C VAL A 173 3.76 -2.24 51.63
N ALA A 174 4.20 -1.08 51.14
CA ALA A 174 3.86 -0.68 49.77
C ALA A 174 4.58 -1.59 48.75
N PRO A 175 3.92 -1.99 47.65
CA PRO A 175 4.60 -2.65 46.55
C PRO A 175 5.63 -1.71 45.92
N ALA A 176 6.85 -2.21 45.68
CA ALA A 176 7.93 -1.46 45.06
C ALA A 176 8.40 -2.16 43.79
N GLY A 177 8.60 -1.40 42.71
CA GLY A 177 9.06 -1.91 41.41
C GLY A 177 9.55 -0.78 40.51
N PHE A 178 10.09 -1.13 39.33
CA PHE A 178 10.59 -0.15 38.35
C PHE A 178 9.71 0.03 37.11
N THR A 179 8.75 -0.87 36.89
CA THR A 179 7.91 -0.92 35.69
C THR A 179 6.65 -0.06 35.83
N ALA A 180 5.87 0.04 34.75
CA ALA A 180 4.64 0.82 34.72
C ALA A 180 3.58 0.27 35.68
N MET A 181 2.90 1.16 36.41
CA MET A 181 1.71 0.83 37.20
C MET A 181 0.48 0.74 36.28
N PRO A 182 -0.30 -0.35 36.36
CA PRO A 182 -1.58 -0.47 35.67
C PRO A 182 -2.55 0.67 36.01
N MET A 183 -3.39 1.06 35.04
CA MET A 183 -4.31 2.20 35.18
C MET A 183 -5.46 1.94 36.15
N ASP A 184 -5.83 0.68 36.31
CA ASP A 184 -6.92 0.20 37.15
C ASP A 184 -6.51 0.01 38.62
N TRP A 185 -5.22 0.10 38.93
CA TRP A 185 -4.73 0.00 40.30
C TRP A 185 -5.06 1.27 41.10
N PRO A 186 -5.43 1.17 42.39
CA PRO A 186 -5.88 2.31 43.20
C PRO A 186 -4.92 3.51 43.19
N GLN A 187 -3.61 3.25 43.19
CA GLN A 187 -2.56 4.29 43.19
C GLN A 187 -2.66 5.21 41.97
N ARG A 188 -3.14 4.68 40.84
CA ARG A 188 -3.26 5.40 39.58
C ARG A 188 -4.71 5.77 39.29
N ALA A 189 -5.66 4.86 39.52
CA ALA A 189 -7.09 5.09 39.33
C ALA A 189 -7.63 6.27 40.17
N ALA A 190 -7.10 6.48 41.39
CA ALA A 190 -7.47 7.61 42.24
C ALA A 190 -7.16 8.98 41.61
N LEU A 191 -6.29 9.04 40.60
CA LEU A 191 -5.91 10.27 39.89
C LEU A 191 -6.85 10.61 38.71
N LEU A 192 -7.75 9.71 38.31
CA LEU A 192 -8.63 9.91 37.16
C LEU A 192 -9.69 11.01 37.38
N GLY A 193 -9.94 11.39 38.63
CA GLY A 193 -11.04 12.26 39.01
C GLY A 193 -12.35 11.49 39.21
N SER A 194 -13.36 12.17 39.70
CA SER A 194 -14.63 11.57 40.14
C SER A 194 -15.87 12.21 39.51
N GLN A 195 -15.72 13.37 38.86
CA GLN A 195 -16.84 14.21 38.40
C GLN A 195 -17.46 13.75 37.06
N TYR A 196 -17.66 12.45 36.87
CA TYR A 196 -18.28 11.85 35.67
C TYR A 196 -19.82 11.80 35.73
N GLY A 197 -20.45 12.92 36.11
CA GLY A 197 -21.91 13.04 36.25
C GLY A 197 -22.62 13.57 35.00
N GLN A 198 -23.91 13.93 35.15
CA GLN A 198 -24.72 14.52 34.08
C GLN A 198 -24.08 15.80 33.50
N GLN A 199 -23.53 16.66 34.36
CA GLN A 199 -22.84 17.88 33.93
C GLN A 199 -21.64 17.59 33.03
N TRP A 200 -20.86 16.55 33.34
CA TRP A 200 -19.75 16.11 32.48
C TRP A 200 -20.28 15.56 31.15
N LEU A 201 -21.33 14.73 31.17
CA LEU A 201 -21.92 14.18 29.95
C LEU A 201 -22.40 15.29 28.98
N GLU A 202 -22.97 16.37 29.50
CA GLU A 202 -23.53 17.47 28.72
C GLU A 202 -22.49 18.48 28.22
N HIS A 203 -21.37 18.65 28.94
CA HIS A 203 -20.44 19.75 28.67
C HIS A 203 -18.99 19.35 28.41
N ASP A 204 -18.56 18.21 28.95
CA ASP A 204 -17.16 17.83 29.00
C ASP A 204 -16.87 16.50 28.29
N PHE A 205 -17.85 15.59 28.15
CA PHE A 205 -17.76 14.37 27.33
C PHE A 205 -17.42 14.73 25.87
N PRO A 206 -16.51 14.00 25.21
CA PRO A 206 -15.81 12.78 25.64
C PRO A 206 -14.48 13.02 26.40
N GLY A 207 -14.29 14.20 26.97
CA GLY A 207 -13.09 14.60 27.72
C GLY A 207 -12.98 14.04 29.13
N PHE A 208 -11.91 14.43 29.82
CA PHE A 208 -11.66 14.03 31.20
C PHE A 208 -12.44 14.88 32.22
N ALA A 209 -12.70 14.31 33.40
CA ALA A 209 -13.35 15.03 34.50
C ALA A 209 -12.49 16.23 34.95
N SER A 210 -13.13 17.34 35.32
CA SER A 210 -12.44 18.58 35.68
C SER A 210 -11.53 18.47 36.91
N ASP A 211 -11.77 17.48 37.77
CA ASP A 211 -10.98 17.17 38.96
C ASP A 211 -9.86 16.14 38.72
N MET A 212 -9.63 15.71 37.48
CA MET A 212 -8.55 14.78 37.14
C MET A 212 -7.18 15.35 37.49
N ASP A 213 -6.35 14.53 38.13
CA ASP A 213 -4.93 14.81 38.33
C ASP A 213 -4.12 14.29 37.14
N TRP A 214 -3.44 15.21 36.47
CA TRP A 214 -2.69 14.90 35.24
C TRP A 214 -1.53 13.91 35.45
N ARG A 215 -1.10 13.71 36.71
CA ARG A 215 -0.15 12.64 37.09
C ARG A 215 -0.69 11.24 36.80
N PHE A 216 -2.00 11.08 36.55
CA PHE A 216 -2.56 9.84 36.00
C PHE A 216 -1.77 9.34 34.78
N PHE A 217 -1.26 10.24 33.92
CA PHE A 217 -0.51 9.82 32.74
C PHE A 217 0.91 9.37 33.04
N ASN A 218 1.49 9.73 34.18
CA ASN A 218 2.76 9.18 34.63
C ASN A 218 2.57 7.70 35.00
N ALA A 219 3.22 6.81 34.25
CA ALA A 219 3.09 5.37 34.43
C ALA A 219 4.06 4.84 35.49
N ALA A 220 5.19 5.51 35.69
CA ALA A 220 6.17 5.10 36.70
C ALA A 220 5.63 5.38 38.12
N PRO A 221 6.09 4.66 39.15
CA PRO A 221 5.84 5.03 40.54
C PRO A 221 6.38 6.44 40.89
N PRO A 222 5.82 7.15 41.88
CA PRO A 222 6.16 8.54 42.17
C PRO A 222 7.64 8.81 42.51
N ASP A 223 8.35 7.83 43.05
CA ASP A 223 9.78 7.87 43.36
C ASP A 223 10.69 7.72 42.12
N GLN A 224 10.10 7.60 40.92
CA GLN A 224 10.76 7.60 39.62
C GLN A 224 10.43 8.85 38.78
N TRP A 225 9.82 9.87 39.40
CA TRP A 225 9.48 11.12 38.73
C TRP A 225 10.51 12.22 38.99
N GLY A 226 10.80 13.00 37.96
CA GLY A 226 11.52 14.26 38.11
C GLY A 226 10.57 15.43 38.41
N PRO A 227 11.10 16.67 38.42
CA PRO A 227 10.30 17.85 38.74
C PRO A 227 9.12 18.05 37.78
N ALA A 228 7.96 18.44 38.31
CA ALA A 228 6.79 18.76 37.48
C ALA A 228 7.09 19.86 36.46
N ASN A 229 6.46 19.78 35.28
CA ASN A 229 6.60 20.70 34.15
C ASN A 229 8.02 20.81 33.57
N SER A 230 8.89 19.83 33.83
CA SER A 230 10.25 19.77 33.27
C SER A 230 10.40 18.68 32.21
N ALA A 231 11.61 18.56 31.65
CA ALA A 231 12.03 17.50 30.75
C ALA A 231 13.28 16.82 31.33
N LEU A 232 13.53 15.56 30.94
CA LEU A 232 14.83 14.93 31.17
C LEU A 232 15.86 15.65 30.29
N ALA A 233 17.00 16.00 30.88
CA ALA A 233 18.09 16.61 30.15
C ALA A 233 18.72 15.59 29.19
N GLY A 234 18.81 15.97 27.90
CA GLY A 234 19.69 15.29 26.96
C GLY A 234 21.12 15.30 27.50
N GLY A 235 21.86 14.20 27.32
CA GLY A 235 23.20 14.06 27.88
C GLY A 235 23.27 13.71 29.38
N ALA A 236 22.14 13.56 30.09
CA ALA A 236 22.15 13.19 31.51
C ALA A 236 22.86 11.84 31.74
N ASP A 237 23.74 11.79 32.75
CA ASP A 237 24.39 10.55 33.16
C ASP A 237 23.35 9.58 33.75
N TYR A 238 23.52 8.29 33.44
CA TYR A 238 22.76 7.21 34.03
C TYR A 238 23.65 6.11 34.63
N GLU A 239 23.12 5.46 35.66
CA GLU A 239 23.71 4.26 36.27
C GLU A 239 22.60 3.24 36.57
N LEU A 240 22.81 2.00 36.13
CA LEU A 240 21.94 0.85 36.42
C LEU A 240 22.78 -0.23 37.11
N TRP A 241 22.48 -0.48 38.39
CA TRP A 241 23.26 -1.39 39.22
C TRP A 241 22.60 -2.75 39.29
N ASN A 242 23.37 -3.81 39.08
CA ASN A 242 22.97 -5.22 39.13
C ASN A 242 21.79 -5.55 38.21
N MET A 243 21.63 -4.83 37.09
CA MET A 243 20.55 -5.03 36.12
C MET A 243 21.01 -5.59 34.76
N HIS A 244 22.31 -5.86 34.59
CA HIS A 244 22.87 -6.41 33.36
C HIS A 244 23.57 -7.75 33.65
N PRO A 245 23.51 -8.75 32.76
CA PRO A 245 24.06 -10.09 33.01
C PRO A 245 25.56 -10.11 33.26
N GLU A 246 26.32 -9.26 32.57
CA GLU A 246 27.81 -9.25 32.66
C GLU A 246 28.40 -8.05 33.39
N ARG A 247 27.61 -7.00 33.64
CA ARG A 247 28.11 -5.69 34.11
C ARG A 247 27.41 -5.36 35.42
N GLU A 248 28.18 -5.29 36.51
CA GLU A 248 27.65 -4.91 37.82
C GLU A 248 27.02 -3.51 37.78
N VAL A 249 27.64 -2.57 37.07
CA VAL A 249 27.04 -1.25 36.84
C VAL A 249 27.11 -0.89 35.35
N LEU A 250 25.95 -0.77 34.72
CA LEU A 250 25.82 -0.23 33.37
C LEU A 250 25.73 1.31 33.48
N ARG A 251 26.73 2.00 32.95
CA ARG A 251 26.88 3.47 33.04
C ARG A 251 26.94 4.07 31.63
N GLY A 252 26.39 5.27 31.47
CA GLY A 252 26.48 6.03 30.23
C GLY A 252 25.78 7.37 30.33
N ARG A 253 25.52 7.98 29.17
CA ARG A 253 24.74 9.22 29.05
C ARG A 253 23.56 9.00 28.13
N LEU A 254 22.43 9.63 28.46
CA LEU A 254 21.30 9.70 27.53
C LEU A 254 21.76 10.44 26.25
N PRO A 255 21.32 10.00 25.06
CA PRO A 255 21.62 10.72 23.83
C PRO A 255 21.13 12.17 23.91
N ASP A 256 21.97 13.12 23.52
CA ASP A 256 21.62 14.54 23.47
C ASP A 256 20.93 14.88 22.14
N TRP A 257 19.75 14.30 21.96
CA TRP A 257 18.94 14.41 20.76
C TRP A 257 17.66 15.20 21.02
N ARG A 258 17.23 15.93 20.00
CA ARG A 258 15.99 16.70 20.00
C ARG A 258 15.01 16.09 19.00
N ALA A 259 13.90 15.57 19.50
CA ALA A 259 12.76 15.26 18.62
C ALA A 259 12.01 16.54 18.29
N ARG A 260 11.59 16.66 17.02
CA ARG A 260 10.69 17.69 16.52
C ARG A 260 9.50 17.02 15.86
N CYS A 261 8.36 17.71 15.85
CA CYS A 261 7.20 17.21 15.13
C CYS A 261 6.47 18.38 14.50
N PHE A 262 6.18 18.26 13.22
CA PHE A 262 5.48 19.29 12.45
C PHE A 262 4.11 18.80 12.05
N PHE A 263 3.18 19.73 11.86
CA PHE A 263 1.85 19.45 11.35
C PHE A 263 1.41 20.51 10.35
N SER A 264 0.45 20.17 9.49
CA SER A 264 -0.24 21.14 8.64
C SER A 264 -1.73 20.84 8.51
N ARG A 265 -2.49 21.91 8.32
CA ARG A 265 -3.93 21.87 8.04
C ARG A 265 -4.25 22.06 6.55
N GLN A 266 -3.23 22.32 5.74
CA GLN A 266 -3.36 22.52 4.29
C GLN A 266 -3.11 21.22 3.55
N ALA A 267 -3.93 20.95 2.52
CA ALA A 267 -3.91 19.68 1.78
C ALA A 267 -2.61 19.48 0.96
N ASP A 268 -1.97 20.58 0.56
CA ASP A 268 -0.66 20.58 -0.11
C ASP A 268 0.52 20.44 0.87
N GLY A 269 0.25 20.41 2.17
CA GLY A 269 1.28 20.32 3.20
C GLY A 269 1.97 21.65 3.53
N SER A 270 1.53 22.76 2.96
CA SER A 270 2.08 24.11 3.24
C SER A 270 1.76 24.58 4.67
N ALA A 271 2.41 25.67 5.08
CA ALA A 271 2.27 26.28 6.41
C ALA A 271 2.49 25.28 7.57
N LEU A 272 3.62 24.56 7.53
CA LEU A 272 4.02 23.68 8.64
C LEU A 272 4.21 24.47 9.93
N GLU A 273 3.59 23.97 11.00
CA GLU A 273 3.73 24.44 12.37
C GLU A 273 4.43 23.37 13.21
N GLU A 274 5.22 23.76 14.21
CA GLU A 274 5.94 22.83 15.09
C GLU A 274 5.18 22.60 16.41
N VAL A 275 5.12 21.34 16.85
CA VAL A 275 4.64 20.95 18.17
C VAL A 275 5.81 21.03 19.14
N ALA A 276 5.66 21.79 20.23
CA ALA A 276 6.67 21.83 21.28
C ALA A 276 6.74 20.47 22.00
N LEU A 277 7.85 19.77 21.82
CA LEU A 277 8.09 18.46 22.42
C LEU A 277 9.05 18.54 23.62
N ARG A 278 8.81 17.70 24.64
CA ARG A 278 9.69 17.53 25.80
C ARG A 278 10.04 16.04 25.97
N LEU A 279 11.30 15.72 26.23
CA LEU A 279 11.69 14.37 26.64
C LEU A 279 11.15 14.12 28.06
N THR A 280 10.10 13.30 28.19
CA THR A 280 9.47 13.07 29.50
C THR A 280 9.41 11.61 29.90
N THR A 281 9.77 10.66 29.04
CA THR A 281 9.81 9.26 29.43
C THR A 281 11.03 8.58 28.84
N VAL A 282 11.75 7.82 29.67
CA VAL A 282 12.80 6.90 29.25
C VAL A 282 12.49 5.51 29.78
N TRP A 283 12.46 4.52 28.89
CA TRP A 283 12.42 3.11 29.26
C TRP A 283 13.79 2.49 29.04
N PHE A 284 14.35 1.86 30.07
CA PHE A 284 15.56 1.05 29.95
C PHE A 284 15.21 -0.43 29.79
N PHE A 285 15.95 -1.08 28.89
CA PHE A 285 15.95 -2.53 28.65
C PHE A 285 17.39 -3.06 28.87
N PRO A 286 17.83 -3.17 30.13
CA PRO A 286 19.25 -3.32 30.44
C PRO A 286 19.84 -4.62 29.90
N ASP A 287 19.07 -5.71 29.88
CA ASP A 287 19.48 -7.01 29.36
C ASP A 287 19.97 -6.97 27.90
N ARG A 288 19.46 -6.00 27.12
CA ARG A 288 19.79 -5.82 25.70
C ARG A 288 20.64 -4.60 25.44
N THR A 289 21.08 -3.90 26.49
CA THR A 289 21.76 -2.59 26.37
C THR A 289 21.00 -1.65 25.44
N GLN A 290 19.69 -1.52 25.67
CA GLN A 290 18.81 -0.67 24.86
C GLN A 290 18.00 0.26 25.76
N LEU A 291 17.59 1.40 25.21
CA LEU A 291 16.61 2.29 25.83
C LEU A 291 15.64 2.85 24.79
N ALA A 292 14.45 3.22 25.22
CA ALA A 292 13.49 3.98 24.41
C ALA A 292 13.32 5.38 24.98
N LEU A 293 13.51 6.39 24.15
CA LEU A 293 13.26 7.79 24.45
C LEU A 293 11.88 8.18 23.91
N ILE A 294 11.07 8.87 24.72
CA ILE A 294 9.73 9.31 24.34
C ILE A 294 9.58 10.80 24.63
N TRP A 295 9.40 11.58 23.56
CA TRP A 295 9.10 12.99 23.64
C TRP A 295 7.61 13.24 23.47
N HIS A 296 7.03 14.02 24.38
CA HIS A 296 5.61 14.34 24.36
C HIS A 296 5.39 15.83 24.09
N GLY A 297 4.33 16.12 23.35
CA GLY A 297 3.79 17.46 23.18
C GLY A 297 2.31 17.41 22.89
N ALA A 298 1.71 18.58 22.74
CA ALA A 298 0.31 18.71 22.40
C ALA A 298 0.08 20.00 21.62
N LEU A 299 -0.96 20.00 20.79
CA LEU A 299 -1.42 21.16 20.06
C LEU A 299 -2.95 21.28 20.14
N PRO A 300 -3.52 22.50 20.10
CA PRO A 300 -4.96 22.69 19.98
C PRO A 300 -5.43 22.23 18.60
N VAL A 301 -6.59 21.58 18.56
CA VAL A 301 -7.26 21.15 17.33
C VAL A 301 -8.67 21.74 17.26
N ARG A 302 -9.17 21.89 16.04
CA ARG A 302 -10.50 22.46 15.79
C ARG A 302 -11.59 21.41 15.90
N GLU A 303 -11.22 20.14 15.72
CA GLU A 303 -12.13 19.00 15.78
C GLU A 303 -11.66 18.03 16.86
N ASP A 304 -12.58 17.47 17.63
CA ASP A 304 -12.33 16.55 18.75
C ASP A 304 -11.66 15.22 18.37
N ASP A 305 -11.53 14.92 17.08
CA ASP A 305 -10.79 13.79 16.51
C ASP A 305 -9.59 14.23 15.66
N ALA A 306 -9.22 15.52 15.73
CA ALA A 306 -8.12 16.15 15.00
C ALA A 306 -8.21 16.03 13.48
N ALA A 307 -9.42 15.94 12.91
CA ALA A 307 -9.60 15.87 11.45
C ALA A 307 -9.10 17.13 10.70
N ASP A 308 -8.99 18.28 11.39
CA ASP A 308 -8.39 19.49 10.84
C ASP A 308 -6.89 19.37 10.59
N ILE A 309 -6.23 18.35 11.17
CA ILE A 309 -4.82 18.06 10.94
C ILE A 309 -4.68 17.10 9.74
N LEU A 310 -4.19 17.63 8.62
CA LEU A 310 -4.04 16.85 7.39
C LEU A 310 -2.71 16.10 7.34
N HIS A 311 -1.65 16.66 7.90
CA HIS A 311 -0.32 16.03 7.92
C HIS A 311 0.32 16.12 9.31
N ILE A 312 1.07 15.08 9.68
CA ILE A 312 1.96 15.10 10.85
C ILE A 312 3.29 14.42 10.52
N MET A 313 4.40 15.03 10.95
CA MET A 313 5.75 14.63 10.57
C MET A 313 6.75 14.72 11.73
N PRO A 314 7.13 13.60 12.36
CA PRO A 314 8.21 13.58 13.33
C PRO A 314 9.59 13.60 12.65
N ALA A 315 10.54 14.25 13.29
CA ALA A 315 11.95 14.30 12.93
C ALA A 315 12.81 14.21 14.21
N LEU A 316 14.07 13.87 14.04
CA LEU A 316 15.07 13.83 15.10
C LEU A 316 16.31 14.61 14.64
N GLU A 317 16.92 15.34 15.55
CA GLU A 317 18.13 16.15 15.29
C GLU A 317 19.10 16.01 16.46
N HIS A 318 20.40 16.25 16.21
CA HIS A 318 21.34 16.50 17.31
C HIS A 318 20.99 17.83 17.97
N ALA A 319 21.09 17.90 19.31
CA ALA A 319 20.87 19.14 20.02
C ALA A 319 21.81 20.24 19.50
N GLY A 320 21.27 21.43 19.19
CA GLY A 320 22.02 22.57 18.66
C GLY A 320 22.39 22.48 17.17
N GLN A 321 21.93 21.47 16.43
CA GLN A 321 22.10 21.33 14.98
C GLN A 321 20.75 21.33 14.25
N GLU A 322 19.83 22.20 14.67
CA GLU A 322 18.48 22.22 14.13
C GLU A 322 18.43 22.72 12.68
N ARG A 323 17.70 21.99 11.83
CA ARG A 323 17.43 22.39 10.44
C ARG A 323 16.29 23.41 10.40
N ASP A 324 16.32 24.28 9.39
CA ASP A 324 15.27 25.26 9.14
C ASP A 324 13.92 24.58 8.82
N VAL A 325 12.80 25.20 9.21
CA VAL A 325 11.44 24.75 8.85
C VAL A 325 11.27 24.63 7.33
N ALA A 326 11.96 25.46 6.52
CA ALA A 326 11.95 25.40 5.06
C ALA A 326 12.44 24.05 4.50
N HIS A 327 13.41 23.40 5.18
CA HIS A 327 13.85 22.04 4.85
C HIS A 327 12.67 21.07 4.97
N TYR A 328 11.93 21.13 6.07
CA TYR A 328 10.80 20.25 6.35
C TYR A 328 9.62 20.47 5.41
N GLN A 329 9.35 21.71 5.01
CA GLN A 329 8.34 22.02 3.99
C GLN A 329 8.68 21.34 2.66
N THR A 330 9.96 21.36 2.27
CA THR A 330 10.44 20.66 1.06
C THR A 330 10.24 19.16 1.16
N VAL A 331 10.55 18.55 2.31
CA VAL A 331 10.37 17.11 2.54
C VAL A 331 8.90 16.70 2.45
N VAL A 332 7.99 17.49 3.01
CA VAL A 332 6.54 17.23 2.89
C VAL A 332 6.11 17.27 1.43
N GLY A 333 6.47 18.31 0.67
CA GLY A 333 6.14 18.39 -0.75
C GLY A 333 6.63 17.17 -1.54
N GLN A 334 7.88 16.76 -1.31
CA GLN A 334 8.47 15.57 -1.95
C GLN A 334 7.76 14.26 -1.61
N ARG A 335 7.33 14.09 -0.35
CA ARG A 335 6.65 12.86 0.12
C ARG A 335 5.15 12.85 -0.16
N LEU A 336 4.57 13.98 -0.53
CA LEU A 336 3.19 14.09 -1.01
C LEU A 336 3.07 13.92 -2.53
N ASP A 337 4.18 13.94 -3.27
CA ASP A 337 4.21 13.73 -4.72
C ASP A 337 3.58 12.39 -5.14
N THR A 338 2.76 12.42 -6.19
CA THR A 338 1.97 11.27 -6.64
C THR A 338 2.78 10.19 -7.34
N GLU A 339 3.92 10.54 -7.94
CA GLU A 339 4.77 9.60 -8.68
C GLU A 339 5.97 9.16 -7.83
N LEU A 340 6.57 10.10 -7.11
CA LEU A 340 7.85 9.93 -6.41
C LEU A 340 7.74 9.88 -4.88
N GLY A 341 6.57 10.18 -4.31
CA GLY A 341 6.39 10.23 -2.86
C GLY A 341 6.79 8.93 -2.16
N ALA A 342 6.53 7.78 -2.77
CA ALA A 342 6.92 6.47 -2.25
C ALA A 342 8.44 6.27 -2.19
N VAL A 343 9.19 6.85 -3.13
CA VAL A 343 10.66 6.79 -3.14
C VAL A 343 11.24 7.71 -2.07
N HIS A 344 10.71 8.93 -1.96
CA HIS A 344 11.12 9.88 -0.92
C HIS A 344 10.81 9.40 0.50
N ALA A 345 9.75 8.60 0.68
CA ALA A 345 9.44 7.98 1.97
C ALA A 345 10.56 7.06 2.48
N LEU A 346 11.42 6.53 1.59
CA LEU A 346 12.53 5.65 1.94
C LEU A 346 13.78 6.39 2.46
N LEU A 347 13.82 7.73 2.37
CA LEU A 347 14.99 8.53 2.72
C LEU A 347 14.93 9.03 4.17
N ASP A 348 15.32 8.17 5.11
CA ASP A 348 15.36 8.51 6.54
C ASP A 348 16.23 9.75 6.84
N ALA A 349 17.33 9.93 6.11
CA ALA A 349 18.27 11.05 6.24
C ALA A 349 17.61 12.45 6.15
N GLN A 350 16.46 12.54 5.49
CA GLN A 350 15.68 13.77 5.40
C GLN A 350 15.07 14.19 6.75
N LEU A 351 14.83 13.23 7.65
CA LEU A 351 14.13 13.42 8.92
C LEU A 351 14.96 12.99 10.14
N VAL A 352 16.09 12.33 9.94
CA VAL A 352 16.98 11.82 11.01
C VAL A 352 18.45 12.02 10.57
N PRO A 353 19.42 12.27 11.48
CA PRO A 353 20.83 12.33 11.15
C PRO A 353 21.35 10.95 10.71
N GLU A 354 22.15 10.90 9.64
CA GLU A 354 22.67 9.64 9.10
C GLU A 354 23.70 8.97 10.03
N ASP A 355 24.45 9.77 10.79
CA ASP A 355 25.54 9.30 11.66
C ASP A 355 25.05 8.49 12.86
N ILE A 356 23.79 8.64 13.24
CA ILE A 356 23.16 7.86 14.33
C ILE A 356 22.39 6.65 13.81
N CYS A 357 22.26 6.47 12.50
CA CYS A 357 21.52 5.35 11.92
C CYS A 357 22.38 4.08 11.86
N GLY A 358 21.95 3.00 12.52
CA GLY A 358 22.63 1.70 12.43
C GLY A 358 22.59 1.07 11.02
N GLU A 359 23.52 0.17 10.72
CA GLU A 359 23.61 -0.51 9.42
C GLU A 359 22.32 -1.26 9.04
N LEU A 360 21.91 -1.18 7.77
CA LEU A 360 20.76 -1.93 7.24
C LEU A 360 21.13 -3.42 7.11
N PRO A 361 20.23 -4.38 7.43
CA PRO A 361 20.52 -5.81 7.34
C PRO A 361 20.91 -6.25 5.91
N GLN A 362 22.20 -6.53 5.69
CA GLN A 362 22.80 -6.88 4.40
C GLN A 362 22.46 -8.29 3.88
N ALA A 363 21.92 -9.16 4.74
CA ALA A 363 21.78 -10.61 4.50
C ALA A 363 20.89 -11.01 3.31
N ALA A 364 19.99 -10.13 2.84
CA ALA A 364 19.14 -10.40 1.68
C ALA A 364 19.82 -10.15 0.32
N MET A 365 20.94 -9.41 0.28
CA MET A 365 21.58 -8.94 -0.96
C MET A 365 22.60 -9.91 -1.55
N GLU A 366 23.38 -10.61 -0.72
CA GLU A 366 24.39 -11.56 -1.22
C GLU A 366 23.75 -12.67 -2.07
N ALA A 367 22.51 -13.05 -1.77
CA ALA A 367 21.73 -14.02 -2.53
C ALA A 367 21.24 -13.50 -3.90
N THR A 368 21.15 -12.18 -4.12
CA THR A 368 20.60 -11.59 -5.36
C THR A 368 21.70 -11.21 -6.36
N ALA A 369 22.82 -10.68 -5.87
CA ALA A 369 23.99 -10.39 -6.71
C ALA A 369 24.70 -11.66 -7.23
N GLN A 370 24.57 -12.78 -6.50
CA GLN A 370 25.14 -14.08 -6.90
C GLN A 370 24.18 -14.96 -7.72
N ARG A 371 23.01 -14.45 -8.16
CA ARG A 371 22.08 -15.24 -8.97
C ARG A 371 22.75 -15.70 -10.29
N PRO A 372 22.66 -17.00 -10.64
CA PRO A 372 23.26 -17.53 -11.87
C PRO A 372 22.86 -16.76 -13.13
N SER A 373 21.64 -16.19 -13.17
CA SER A 373 21.12 -15.42 -14.29
C SER A 373 21.95 -14.18 -14.62
N ASN A 374 22.32 -13.36 -13.63
CA ASN A 374 23.11 -12.13 -13.84
C ASN A 374 24.56 -12.45 -14.25
N ARG A 375 25.15 -13.48 -13.64
CA ARG A 375 26.49 -13.96 -14.01
C ARG A 375 26.51 -14.52 -15.44
N ASN A 376 25.46 -15.23 -15.84
CA ASN A 376 25.32 -15.80 -17.18
C ASN A 376 25.06 -14.73 -18.24
N LEU A 377 24.31 -13.67 -17.90
CA LEU A 377 24.03 -12.55 -18.81
C LEU A 377 25.30 -11.75 -19.13
N HIS A 378 26.10 -11.42 -18.12
CA HIS A 378 27.40 -10.76 -18.29
C HIS A 378 28.43 -11.66 -18.99
N ALA A 379 28.52 -12.94 -18.63
CA ALA A 379 29.39 -13.88 -19.34
C ALA A 379 28.96 -14.05 -20.82
N GLY A 380 27.66 -13.97 -21.10
CA GLY A 380 27.12 -13.95 -22.46
C GLY A 380 27.49 -12.68 -23.23
N ALA A 381 27.38 -11.51 -22.59
CA ALA A 381 27.78 -10.23 -23.18
C ALA A 381 29.29 -10.18 -23.46
N ALA A 382 30.12 -10.64 -22.52
CA ALA A 382 31.58 -10.71 -22.69
C ALA A 382 31.98 -11.65 -23.84
N ARG A 383 31.32 -12.81 -23.98
CA ARG A 383 31.56 -13.73 -25.11
C ARG A 383 31.14 -13.15 -26.46
N ARG A 384 30.03 -12.40 -26.52
CA ARG A 384 29.60 -11.71 -27.74
C ARG A 384 30.58 -10.61 -28.11
N HIS A 385 30.97 -9.79 -27.14
CA HIS A 385 31.97 -8.73 -27.31
C HIS A 385 33.29 -9.28 -27.82
N ALA A 386 33.80 -10.38 -27.24
CA ALA A 386 35.03 -11.03 -27.69
C ALA A 386 34.93 -11.55 -29.14
N ARG A 387 33.81 -12.19 -29.52
CA ARG A 387 33.60 -12.69 -30.90
C ARG A 387 33.51 -11.56 -31.92
N GLU A 388 32.86 -10.47 -31.56
CA GLU A 388 32.70 -9.31 -32.42
C GLU A 388 34.04 -8.58 -32.59
N ARG A 389 34.85 -8.48 -31.53
CA ARG A 389 36.25 -8.02 -31.58
C ARG A 389 37.08 -8.87 -32.53
N GLU A 390 36.98 -10.19 -32.42
CA GLU A 390 37.70 -11.14 -33.26
C GLU A 390 37.27 -11.06 -34.73
N SER A 391 35.98 -10.87 -34.99
CA SER A 391 35.43 -10.63 -36.34
C SER A 391 35.92 -9.33 -36.96
N LEU A 392 36.01 -8.24 -36.19
CA LEU A 392 36.51 -6.95 -36.66
C LEU A 392 38.02 -7.04 -36.98
N LEU A 393 38.80 -7.69 -36.11
CA LEU A 393 40.22 -7.96 -36.38
C LEU A 393 40.43 -8.83 -37.62
N ALA A 394 39.60 -9.85 -37.83
CA ALA A 394 39.65 -10.71 -39.01
C ALA A 394 39.31 -9.96 -40.31
N GLN A 395 38.57 -8.85 -40.22
CA GLN A 395 38.25 -7.95 -41.33
C GLN A 395 39.27 -6.81 -41.48
N GLY A 396 40.34 -6.79 -40.66
CA GLY A 396 41.39 -5.78 -40.70
C GLY A 396 40.98 -4.43 -40.10
N LEU A 397 39.89 -4.38 -39.33
CA LEU A 397 39.35 -3.17 -38.70
C LEU A 397 39.80 -3.10 -37.23
N ASP A 398 40.17 -1.91 -36.77
CA ASP A 398 40.56 -1.68 -35.37
C ASP A 398 39.33 -1.69 -34.45
N PRO A 399 39.17 -2.70 -33.58
CA PRO A 399 37.97 -2.83 -32.77
C PRO A 399 37.78 -1.69 -31.77
N ASP A 400 38.85 -1.00 -31.37
CA ASP A 400 38.74 0.10 -30.39
C ASP A 400 38.10 1.36 -30.99
N LEU A 401 38.02 1.45 -32.34
CA LEU A 401 37.30 2.48 -33.07
C LEU A 401 35.83 2.14 -33.34
N TYR A 402 35.46 0.86 -33.34
CA TYR A 402 34.15 0.38 -33.79
C TYR A 402 33.34 -0.35 -32.72
N MET A 403 33.91 -0.60 -31.54
CA MET A 403 33.23 -1.28 -30.44
C MET A 403 33.05 -0.37 -29.22
N VAL A 404 31.88 -0.48 -28.59
CA VAL A 404 31.66 0.11 -27.26
C VAL A 404 32.44 -0.70 -26.22
N PRO A 405 33.21 -0.07 -25.30
CA PRO A 405 33.92 -0.79 -24.25
C PRO A 405 32.96 -1.65 -23.41
N LEU A 406 33.35 -2.88 -23.11
CA LEU A 406 32.56 -3.75 -22.24
C LEU A 406 32.53 -3.13 -20.84
N GLN A 407 31.37 -2.62 -20.43
CA GLN A 407 31.23 -2.04 -19.10
C GLN A 407 31.41 -3.14 -18.04
N PRO A 408 32.14 -2.85 -16.94
CA PRO A 408 32.22 -3.77 -15.82
C PRO A 408 30.80 -4.03 -15.28
N PRO A 409 30.56 -5.20 -14.66
CA PRO A 409 29.25 -5.46 -14.05
C PRO A 409 28.91 -4.31 -13.10
N PRO A 410 27.67 -3.79 -13.15
CA PRO A 410 27.27 -2.72 -12.25
C PRO A 410 27.47 -3.23 -10.83
N LYS A 411 28.20 -2.48 -10.01
CA LYS A 411 28.23 -2.73 -8.56
C LYS A 411 26.78 -2.66 -8.08
N ALA A 412 26.34 -3.66 -7.32
CA ALA A 412 25.03 -3.60 -6.69
C ALA A 412 24.93 -2.27 -5.92
N PRO A 413 23.94 -1.42 -6.21
CA PRO A 413 23.78 -0.17 -5.49
C PRO A 413 23.60 -0.48 -3.99
N ASN A 414 24.17 0.36 -3.15
CA ASN A 414 23.91 0.30 -1.71
C ASN A 414 22.40 0.51 -1.48
N LEU A 415 21.76 -0.29 -0.63
CA LEU A 415 20.35 -0.13 -0.26
C LEU A 415 20.05 1.28 0.27
N ALA A 416 21.01 1.88 0.97
CA ALA A 416 20.90 3.25 1.46
C ALA A 416 20.84 4.29 0.32
N ASP A 417 21.50 4.00 -0.81
CA ASP A 417 21.60 4.90 -1.97
C ASP A 417 20.54 4.61 -3.04
N LEU A 418 19.79 3.52 -2.89
CA LEU A 418 18.83 3.03 -3.89
C LEU A 418 17.72 4.03 -4.19
N PRO A 419 17.12 4.72 -3.19
CA PRO A 419 16.15 5.78 -3.47
C PRO A 419 16.79 6.97 -4.20
N GLN A 420 18.03 7.36 -3.83
CA GLN A 420 18.76 8.42 -4.55
C GLN A 420 19.10 8.02 -5.99
N THR A 421 19.42 6.75 -6.21
CA THR A 421 19.73 6.19 -7.52
C THR A 421 18.50 6.19 -8.42
N ILE A 422 17.32 5.80 -7.91
CA ILE A 422 16.04 5.88 -8.64
C ILE A 422 15.73 7.33 -9.02
N LEU A 423 15.84 8.27 -8.07
CA LEU A 423 15.63 9.69 -8.32
C LEU A 423 16.60 10.27 -9.36
N ARG A 424 17.86 9.82 -9.34
CA ARG A 424 18.87 10.21 -10.32
C ARG A 424 18.55 9.65 -11.71
N MET A 425 18.24 8.36 -11.81
CA MET A 425 17.87 7.71 -13.08
C MET A 425 16.63 8.35 -13.70
N GLN A 426 15.65 8.75 -12.89
CA GLN A 426 14.47 9.45 -13.38
C GLN A 426 14.81 10.86 -13.86
N ARG A 427 15.62 11.63 -13.13
CA ARG A 427 16.12 12.94 -13.63
C ARG A 427 16.88 12.79 -14.94
N GLU A 428 17.76 11.81 -15.05
CA GLU A 428 18.50 11.51 -16.29
C GLU A 428 17.53 11.11 -17.43
N LEU A 429 16.48 10.34 -17.14
CA LEU A 429 15.45 9.95 -18.11
C LEU A 429 14.57 11.14 -18.53
N GLU A 430 14.18 12.01 -17.60
CA GLU A 430 13.41 13.24 -17.87
C GLU A 430 14.24 14.24 -18.66
N GLU A 431 15.51 14.41 -18.31
CA GLU A 431 16.45 15.25 -19.03
C GLU A 431 16.70 14.69 -20.43
N ALA A 432 16.83 13.36 -20.58
CA ALA A 432 16.87 12.69 -21.87
C ALA A 432 15.56 12.86 -22.68
N LYS A 433 14.38 12.80 -22.04
CA LYS A 433 13.07 13.09 -22.65
C LYS A 433 12.93 14.56 -23.07
N ARG A 434 13.48 15.48 -22.28
CA ARG A 434 13.48 16.93 -22.56
C ARG A 434 14.43 17.26 -23.72
N LEU A 435 15.58 16.59 -23.76
CA LEU A 435 16.54 16.66 -24.87
C LEU A 435 16.00 15.96 -26.14
N SER A 436 15.23 14.89 -26.01
CA SER A 436 14.52 14.22 -27.12
C SER A 436 13.20 14.90 -27.53
N GLY A 437 12.80 15.99 -26.88
CA GLY A 437 11.69 16.85 -27.27
C GLY A 437 12.11 18.09 -28.07
N GLY A 438 13.42 18.35 -28.21
CA GLY A 438 13.95 19.49 -28.96
C GLY A 438 13.93 19.30 -30.49
N PRO A 439 14.19 20.36 -31.28
CA PRO A 439 14.12 20.34 -32.76
C PRO A 439 14.94 19.23 -33.43
N GLY A 440 15.96 18.68 -32.76
CA GLY A 440 16.76 17.55 -33.24
C GLY A 440 16.05 16.19 -33.22
N ALA A 441 14.98 16.01 -32.43
CA ALA A 441 14.24 14.75 -32.41
C ALA A 441 13.22 14.61 -33.55
N ARG A 442 12.88 15.72 -34.22
CA ARG A 442 12.20 15.65 -35.53
C ARG A 442 13.11 15.17 -36.65
N ALA A 443 14.44 15.19 -36.47
CA ALA A 443 15.38 14.70 -37.49
C ALA A 443 15.56 13.17 -37.50
N LEU A 444 15.11 12.46 -36.45
CA LEU A 444 15.15 10.99 -36.37
C LEU A 444 13.79 10.33 -36.66
N ALA A 445 12.76 11.13 -36.97
CA ALA A 445 11.42 10.68 -37.34
C ALA A 445 10.97 11.21 -38.72
N ASP A 446 11.90 11.73 -39.53
CA ASP A 446 11.65 12.13 -40.92
C ASP A 446 12.03 10.97 -41.88
N PRO A 447 11.10 10.38 -42.63
CA PRO A 447 11.40 9.37 -43.64
C PRO A 447 12.19 9.88 -44.85
N ASN A 448 12.46 11.19 -44.94
CA ASN A 448 13.08 11.85 -46.10
C ASN A 448 14.46 12.50 -45.86
N LEU A 449 15.18 12.20 -44.76
CA LEU A 449 16.60 12.58 -44.72
C LEU A 449 17.46 11.63 -45.59
N PRO A 450 18.41 12.15 -46.38
CA PRO A 450 19.12 11.39 -47.41
C PRO A 450 19.94 10.25 -46.81
N SER A 451 19.98 9.11 -47.52
CA SER A 451 20.76 7.93 -47.19
C SER A 451 22.17 8.25 -46.69
N MET A 452 22.68 7.48 -45.72
CA MET A 452 24.12 7.31 -45.53
C MET A 452 24.76 6.78 -46.82
N ALA A 453 25.10 7.71 -47.71
CA ALA A 453 25.94 7.51 -48.87
C ALA A 453 26.87 8.72 -48.95
N ALA A 454 27.83 8.77 -48.04
CA ALA A 454 29.01 9.62 -48.17
C ALA A 454 30.24 8.95 -47.54
N VAL A 455 30.43 7.65 -47.79
CA VAL A 455 31.76 7.01 -47.76
C VAL A 455 31.84 5.94 -48.85
N SER A 456 31.91 6.37 -50.12
CA SER A 456 32.68 5.74 -51.20
C SER A 456 32.27 6.43 -52.51
N GLY A 457 33.18 7.21 -53.09
CA GLY A 457 32.92 8.01 -54.29
C GLY A 457 32.57 7.18 -55.52
N VAL A 458 31.29 6.88 -55.69
CA VAL A 458 30.71 6.31 -56.91
C VAL A 458 29.75 7.34 -57.50
N ASP A 459 30.02 7.73 -58.74
CA ASP A 459 29.21 8.68 -59.51
C ASP A 459 27.90 8.00 -59.97
N MET A 460 26.79 8.39 -59.34
CA MET A 460 25.46 7.81 -59.59
C MET A 460 24.80 8.35 -60.87
N ASP A 461 25.30 9.43 -61.47
CA ASP A 461 24.80 9.92 -62.76
C ASP A 461 25.31 9.08 -63.94
N ALA A 462 26.43 8.37 -63.76
CA ALA A 462 26.94 7.39 -64.72
C ALA A 462 26.13 6.07 -64.71
N LEU A 463 25.57 5.68 -63.56
CA LEU A 463 24.76 4.45 -63.43
C LEU A 463 23.32 4.63 -63.93
N ARG A 464 22.73 5.82 -63.75
CA ARG A 464 21.41 6.14 -64.30
C ARG A 464 21.38 6.16 -65.83
N LYS A 465 22.47 6.55 -66.49
CA LYS A 465 22.57 6.53 -67.97
C LYS A 465 22.72 5.13 -68.57
N LEU A 466 22.90 4.08 -67.77
CA LEU A 466 23.00 2.70 -68.25
C LEU A 466 21.67 1.92 -68.20
N GLU A 467 20.65 2.45 -67.49
CA GLU A 467 19.31 1.84 -67.46
C GLU A 467 18.42 2.24 -68.64
N ASP A 468 18.68 3.37 -69.30
CA ASP A 468 17.84 3.85 -70.42
C ASP A 468 18.14 3.18 -71.78
N ASP A 469 19.28 2.47 -71.95
CA ASP A 469 19.71 1.96 -73.27
C ASP A 469 19.70 0.43 -73.45
N GLY A 470 18.97 -0.31 -72.60
CA GLY A 470 18.46 -1.65 -72.96
C GLY A 470 19.47 -2.71 -73.41
N LYS A 471 20.72 -2.72 -72.89
CA LYS A 471 21.69 -3.79 -73.16
C LYS A 471 22.34 -4.31 -71.87
N LEU A 472 21.94 -5.53 -71.48
CA LEU A 472 22.63 -6.33 -70.46
C LEU A 472 24.05 -6.71 -70.94
N PRO A 473 25.10 -6.60 -70.09
CA PRO A 473 26.39 -7.21 -70.39
C PRO A 473 26.31 -8.74 -70.27
N ALA A 474 26.97 -9.43 -71.20
CA ALA A 474 26.96 -10.88 -71.34
C ALA A 474 27.64 -11.58 -70.14
N GLY A 475 26.95 -12.57 -69.56
CA GLY A 475 27.49 -13.44 -68.50
C GLY A 475 26.50 -13.88 -67.42
N PHE A 476 25.27 -13.37 -67.41
CA PHE A 476 24.24 -13.80 -66.46
C PHE A 476 23.28 -14.79 -67.12
N ASP A 477 23.28 -16.05 -66.66
CA ASP A 477 22.35 -17.11 -67.10
C ASP A 477 21.20 -17.27 -66.09
N PRO A 478 19.97 -16.77 -66.40
CA PRO A 478 18.82 -16.85 -65.52
C PRO A 478 18.28 -18.28 -65.31
N ARG A 479 18.79 -19.30 -66.03
CA ARG A 479 18.37 -20.70 -65.90
C ARG A 479 19.12 -21.44 -64.79
N LYS A 480 20.29 -20.97 -64.33
CA LYS A 480 21.01 -21.58 -63.19
C LYS A 480 20.40 -21.24 -61.83
N VAL A 481 19.90 -20.01 -61.64
CA VAL A 481 19.25 -19.59 -60.39
C VAL A 481 17.87 -20.25 -60.22
N LYS A 482 17.15 -20.50 -61.32
CA LYS A 482 15.86 -21.22 -61.30
C LYS A 482 15.99 -22.71 -60.93
N ARG A 483 17.17 -23.31 -61.11
CA ARG A 483 17.44 -24.71 -60.75
C ARG A 483 17.76 -24.87 -59.26
N HIS A 484 18.44 -23.90 -58.64
CA HIS A 484 18.71 -23.91 -57.18
C HIS A 484 17.49 -23.60 -56.31
N ILE A 485 16.49 -22.91 -56.83
CA ILE A 485 15.24 -22.63 -56.10
C ILE A 485 14.23 -23.78 -56.23
N ALA A 486 14.35 -24.64 -57.25
CA ALA A 486 13.50 -25.82 -57.42
C ALA A 486 13.94 -27.02 -56.54
N ASP A 487 15.22 -27.09 -56.14
CA ASP A 487 15.77 -28.21 -55.36
C ASP A 487 15.54 -28.08 -53.84
N PHE A 488 15.05 -26.94 -53.34
CA PHE A 488 14.81 -26.73 -51.90
C PHE A 488 13.37 -27.06 -51.45
N ASP A 489 12.42 -27.12 -52.39
CA ASP A 489 10.98 -27.26 -52.11
C ASP A 489 10.36 -28.60 -52.56
N ALA A 490 11.16 -29.60 -52.97
CA ALA A 490 10.62 -30.87 -53.49
C ALA A 490 11.36 -32.12 -52.98
N ASN A 491 11.07 -32.58 -51.76
CA ASN A 491 10.49 -33.92 -51.58
C ASN A 491 10.08 -34.24 -50.11
N PRO A 492 8.85 -34.72 -49.86
CA PRO A 492 8.41 -35.33 -48.61
C PRO A 492 8.68 -36.85 -48.58
N HIS A 493 9.04 -37.36 -47.40
CA HIS A 493 9.02 -38.77 -46.93
C HIS A 493 9.27 -39.95 -47.91
N THR A 494 10.39 -40.66 -47.72
CA THR A 494 10.51 -42.14 -47.85
C THR A 494 11.61 -42.62 -46.88
N GLN A 495 11.27 -43.16 -45.71
CA GLN A 495 11.20 -44.60 -45.39
C GLN A 495 12.44 -45.42 -45.80
N ALA A 496 13.25 -45.85 -44.83
CA ALA A 496 13.29 -47.23 -44.33
C ALA A 496 14.64 -47.53 -43.63
N GLU A 497 14.54 -47.96 -42.38
CA GLU A 497 15.44 -48.82 -41.61
C GLU A 497 16.95 -48.88 -41.96
N ARG A 498 17.81 -48.54 -40.99
CA ARG A 498 18.66 -49.50 -40.25
C ARG A 498 19.79 -48.80 -39.48
N GLY A 499 19.87 -49.07 -38.18
CA GLY A 499 21.09 -48.95 -37.38
C GLY A 499 21.05 -47.92 -36.25
N ALA A 500 20.66 -48.35 -35.04
CA ALA A 500 21.19 -47.79 -33.79
C ALA A 500 22.53 -48.53 -33.45
N PRO A 501 23.38 -48.10 -32.48
CA PRO A 501 23.24 -47.00 -31.51
C PRO A 501 24.50 -46.10 -31.29
N ASP A 502 24.34 -45.13 -30.38
CA ASP A 502 25.34 -44.46 -29.52
C ASP A 502 26.21 -43.28 -30.04
N ALA A 503 25.79 -42.05 -29.67
CA ALA A 503 26.66 -41.00 -29.10
C ALA A 503 25.83 -39.90 -28.38
N PRO A 504 26.19 -39.46 -27.16
CA PRO A 504 25.46 -38.42 -26.44
C PRO A 504 25.93 -37.01 -26.83
N GLY A 505 25.00 -36.06 -26.95
CA GLY A 505 25.31 -34.63 -26.80
C GLY A 505 25.22 -33.72 -28.02
N VAL A 506 24.15 -33.82 -28.84
CA VAL A 506 23.76 -32.70 -29.72
C VAL A 506 22.42 -32.15 -29.22
N PRO A 507 22.36 -30.90 -28.70
CA PRO A 507 21.08 -30.30 -28.34
C PRO A 507 20.25 -30.08 -29.62
N PRO A 508 18.91 -30.24 -29.56
CA PRO A 508 18.06 -30.01 -30.72
C PRO A 508 18.20 -28.57 -31.22
N PRO A 509 17.92 -28.30 -32.51
CA PRO A 509 18.06 -26.97 -33.08
C PRO A 509 17.24 -25.94 -32.29
N LEU A 510 17.84 -24.77 -32.04
CA LEU A 510 17.27 -23.63 -31.30
C LEU A 510 15.87 -23.19 -31.77
N SER A 511 15.45 -23.53 -32.99
CA SER A 511 14.12 -23.23 -33.54
C SER A 511 12.98 -24.03 -32.88
N GLN A 512 13.27 -25.17 -32.24
CA GLN A 512 12.26 -26.00 -31.56
C GLN A 512 12.17 -25.76 -30.05
N THR A 513 13.19 -25.16 -29.44
CA THR A 513 13.25 -24.89 -27.99
C THR A 513 12.95 -23.43 -27.62
N LEU A 514 13.13 -22.48 -28.54
CA LEU A 514 12.79 -21.06 -28.34
C LEU A 514 11.37 -20.68 -28.83
N GLY A 515 10.74 -21.49 -29.69
CA GLY A 515 9.47 -21.14 -30.36
C GLY A 515 8.32 -20.75 -29.44
N PRO A 516 7.95 -21.56 -28.42
CA PRO A 516 6.84 -21.25 -27.52
C PRO A 516 7.13 -20.06 -26.60
N GLN A 517 8.36 -19.93 -26.11
CA GLN A 517 8.75 -18.82 -25.22
C GLN A 517 8.82 -17.49 -25.96
N VAL A 518 9.32 -17.49 -27.20
CA VAL A 518 9.35 -16.29 -28.06
C VAL A 518 7.94 -15.92 -28.52
N HIS A 519 7.10 -16.90 -28.86
CA HIS A 519 5.69 -16.66 -29.18
C HIS A 519 4.96 -16.07 -27.98
N GLN A 520 5.11 -16.65 -26.79
CA GLN A 520 4.51 -16.14 -25.56
C GLN A 520 5.02 -14.73 -25.23
N ALA A 521 6.32 -14.47 -25.38
CA ALA A 521 6.88 -13.12 -25.19
C ALA A 521 6.30 -12.12 -26.20
N TYR A 522 6.15 -12.50 -27.46
CA TYR A 522 5.54 -11.66 -28.50
C TYR A 522 4.05 -11.45 -28.25
N GLN A 523 3.30 -12.50 -27.92
CA GLN A 523 1.89 -12.46 -27.52
C GLN A 523 1.68 -11.46 -26.37
N GLN A 524 2.56 -11.44 -25.37
CA GLN A 524 2.44 -10.52 -24.24
C GLN A 524 2.83 -9.07 -24.57
N SER A 525 3.61 -8.82 -25.62
CA SER A 525 4.20 -7.50 -25.92
C SER A 525 3.79 -6.87 -27.25
N ALA A 526 3.10 -7.59 -28.14
CA ALA A 526 2.85 -7.14 -29.52
C ALA A 526 2.17 -5.77 -29.62
N HIS A 527 1.32 -5.42 -28.65
CA HIS A 527 0.61 -4.13 -28.60
C HIS A 527 1.52 -2.95 -28.23
N GLN A 528 2.73 -3.19 -27.73
CA GLN A 528 3.72 -2.13 -27.44
C GLN A 528 4.38 -1.60 -28.71
N PHE A 529 4.41 -2.41 -29.77
CA PHE A 529 4.99 -2.06 -31.06
C PHE A 529 3.96 -1.41 -32.00
N ALA A 530 4.44 -0.64 -32.98
CA ALA A 530 3.57 -0.11 -34.02
C ALA A 530 2.89 -1.28 -34.79
N PRO A 531 1.61 -1.13 -35.19
CA PRO A 531 0.92 -2.14 -35.98
C PRO A 531 1.73 -2.49 -37.25
N PRO A 532 1.88 -3.78 -37.57
CA PRO A 532 2.54 -4.20 -38.81
C PRO A 532 1.85 -3.59 -40.03
N PRO A 533 2.60 -3.17 -41.07
CA PRO A 533 1.99 -2.65 -42.29
C PRO A 533 1.17 -3.74 -43.01
N PRO A 534 0.16 -3.36 -43.80
CA PRO A 534 -0.61 -4.30 -44.60
C PRO A 534 0.27 -5.19 -45.49
N MET A 535 -0.10 -6.46 -45.61
CA MET A 535 0.63 -7.43 -46.41
C MET A 535 0.61 -7.03 -47.90
N PRO A 536 1.75 -7.08 -48.61
CA PRO A 536 1.80 -6.73 -50.03
C PRO A 536 0.81 -7.55 -50.89
N PRO A 537 0.19 -6.97 -51.94
CA PRO A 537 -0.95 -7.57 -52.64
C PRO A 537 -0.75 -9.00 -53.16
N LEU A 538 0.42 -9.30 -53.73
CA LEU A 538 0.74 -10.64 -54.23
C LEU A 538 0.87 -11.67 -53.10
N ARG A 539 1.49 -11.27 -51.98
CA ARG A 539 1.61 -12.12 -50.79
C ARG A 539 0.24 -12.30 -50.13
N ALA A 540 -0.57 -11.24 -50.05
CA ALA A 540 -1.93 -11.31 -49.54
C ALA A 540 -2.81 -12.29 -50.32
N ARG A 541 -2.78 -12.25 -51.67
CA ARG A 541 -3.51 -13.22 -52.53
C ARG A 541 -3.05 -14.65 -52.25
N ARG A 542 -1.74 -14.90 -52.18
CA ARG A 542 -1.20 -16.24 -51.88
C ARG A 542 -1.60 -16.72 -50.49
N THR A 543 -1.51 -15.86 -49.48
CA THR A 543 -1.91 -16.18 -48.10
C THR A 543 -3.40 -16.50 -48.03
N ARG A 544 -4.24 -15.70 -48.71
CA ARG A 544 -5.70 -15.94 -48.78
C ARG A 544 -6.03 -17.25 -49.46
N SER A 545 -5.43 -17.57 -50.61
CA SER A 545 -5.65 -18.87 -51.27
C SER A 545 -5.16 -20.06 -50.45
N LYS A 546 -4.05 -19.91 -49.69
CA LYS A 546 -3.58 -20.92 -48.75
C LYS A 546 -4.59 -21.14 -47.62
N LEU A 547 -5.16 -20.06 -47.07
CA LEU A 547 -6.19 -20.14 -46.05
C LEU A 547 -7.46 -20.81 -46.60
N GLU A 548 -7.95 -20.39 -47.77
CA GLU A 548 -9.11 -21.01 -48.45
C GLU A 548 -8.95 -22.52 -48.67
N ALA A 549 -7.73 -22.97 -48.99
CA ALA A 549 -7.45 -24.40 -49.10
C ALA A 549 -7.59 -25.13 -47.76
N ARG A 550 -7.14 -24.53 -46.65
CA ARG A 550 -7.32 -25.09 -45.29
C ARG A 550 -8.78 -25.08 -44.83
N LEU A 551 -9.56 -24.06 -45.23
CA LEU A 551 -11.00 -23.97 -44.94
C LEU A 551 -11.82 -25.08 -45.59
N LYS A 552 -11.38 -25.60 -46.74
CA LYS A 552 -11.97 -26.77 -47.40
C LYS A 552 -11.55 -28.10 -46.78
N GLY A 553 -10.47 -28.10 -46.01
CA GLY A 553 -9.91 -29.25 -45.32
C GLY A 553 -10.36 -29.33 -43.86
N ASN A 554 -9.41 -29.56 -42.96
CA ASN A 554 -9.64 -29.74 -41.53
C ASN A 554 -9.83 -28.43 -40.74
N ARG A 555 -9.79 -27.26 -41.40
CA ARG A 555 -9.89 -25.94 -40.75
C ARG A 555 -8.82 -25.69 -39.66
N ASP A 556 -7.67 -26.36 -39.75
CA ASP A 556 -6.53 -26.16 -38.84
C ASP A 556 -5.63 -25.04 -39.35
N CYS A 557 -5.66 -23.91 -38.68
CA CYS A 557 -4.84 -22.73 -38.97
C CYS A 557 -3.91 -22.36 -37.80
N ARG A 558 -3.57 -23.33 -36.95
CA ARG A 558 -2.68 -23.12 -35.81
C ARG A 558 -1.31 -22.65 -36.24
N ASP A 559 -0.72 -21.80 -35.41
CA ASP A 559 0.64 -21.25 -35.58
C ASP A 559 0.85 -20.48 -36.91
N MET A 560 -0.21 -20.19 -37.67
CA MET A 560 -0.09 -19.51 -38.96
C MET A 560 0.30 -18.05 -38.77
N ASN A 561 1.28 -17.58 -39.56
CA ASN A 561 1.60 -16.16 -39.67
C ASN A 561 0.72 -15.50 -40.74
N LEU A 562 -0.21 -14.69 -40.28
CA LEU A 562 -1.18 -13.91 -41.03
C LEU A 562 -0.99 -12.40 -40.78
N THR A 563 0.22 -11.98 -40.38
CA THR A 563 0.54 -10.58 -40.11
C THR A 563 0.21 -9.69 -41.31
N GLY A 564 -0.61 -8.66 -41.09
CA GLY A 564 -1.06 -7.73 -42.12
C GLY A 564 -1.96 -8.35 -43.20
N ALA A 565 -2.41 -9.59 -43.07
CA ALA A 565 -3.19 -10.27 -44.11
C ALA A 565 -4.55 -9.60 -44.34
N ASN A 566 -5.02 -9.59 -45.60
CA ASN A 566 -6.38 -9.17 -45.93
C ASN A 566 -7.32 -10.38 -45.93
N LEU A 567 -8.05 -10.54 -44.83
CA LEU A 567 -9.02 -11.59 -44.55
C LEU A 567 -10.46 -11.05 -44.53
N SER A 568 -10.66 -9.82 -45.03
CA SER A 568 -11.98 -9.19 -45.06
C SER A 568 -13.02 -10.03 -45.82
N GLY A 569 -14.24 -10.02 -45.29
CA GLY A 569 -15.41 -10.73 -45.83
C GLY A 569 -15.32 -12.26 -45.84
N MET A 570 -14.31 -12.86 -45.19
CA MET A 570 -14.15 -14.33 -45.20
C MET A 570 -15.05 -15.00 -44.17
N ASP A 571 -15.61 -16.16 -44.54
CA ASP A 571 -16.20 -17.08 -43.58
C ASP A 571 -15.13 -18.01 -42.99
N LEU A 572 -14.73 -17.70 -41.77
CA LEU A 572 -13.71 -18.40 -40.98
C LEU A 572 -14.32 -19.15 -39.80
N SER A 573 -15.64 -19.36 -39.77
CA SER A 573 -16.34 -19.93 -38.60
C SER A 573 -15.79 -21.31 -38.21
N GLY A 574 -15.61 -21.53 -36.90
CA GLY A 574 -15.12 -22.81 -36.35
C GLY A 574 -13.69 -23.17 -36.75
N VAL A 575 -12.89 -22.20 -37.20
CA VAL A 575 -11.47 -22.42 -37.52
C VAL A 575 -10.64 -22.44 -36.25
N ASP A 576 -9.68 -23.35 -36.20
CA ASP A 576 -8.67 -23.41 -35.15
C ASP A 576 -7.50 -22.48 -35.50
N PHE A 577 -7.44 -21.33 -34.83
CA PHE A 577 -6.40 -20.31 -34.93
C PHE A 577 -5.48 -20.30 -33.71
N GLN A 578 -5.36 -21.40 -32.94
CA GLN A 578 -4.50 -21.37 -31.75
C GLN A 578 -3.08 -20.92 -32.11
N ARG A 579 -2.56 -19.96 -31.33
CA ARG A 579 -1.23 -19.35 -31.51
C ARG A 579 -1.01 -18.68 -32.87
N ALA A 580 -2.03 -18.45 -33.70
CA ALA A 580 -1.87 -17.74 -34.96
C ALA A 580 -1.45 -16.27 -34.72
N ILE A 581 -0.66 -15.72 -35.65
CA ILE A 581 -0.24 -14.32 -35.60
C ILE A 581 -1.05 -13.54 -36.63
N LEU A 582 -2.05 -12.80 -36.17
CA LEU A 582 -2.96 -11.95 -36.93
C LEU A 582 -2.69 -10.45 -36.73
N ALA A 583 -1.51 -10.09 -36.21
CA ALA A 583 -1.16 -8.70 -35.92
C ALA A 583 -1.30 -7.81 -37.17
N GLY A 584 -2.07 -6.72 -37.06
CA GLY A 584 -2.38 -5.81 -38.17
C GLY A 584 -3.23 -6.41 -39.30
N ALA A 585 -3.82 -7.60 -39.15
CA ALA A 585 -4.67 -8.19 -40.17
C ALA A 585 -5.97 -7.39 -40.36
N ASN A 586 -6.46 -7.32 -41.59
CA ASN A 586 -7.79 -6.79 -41.89
C ASN A 586 -8.79 -7.96 -41.87
N LEU A 587 -9.64 -7.99 -40.86
CA LEU A 587 -10.72 -8.96 -40.64
C LEU A 587 -12.11 -8.32 -40.81
N ALA A 588 -12.17 -7.12 -41.41
CA ALA A 588 -13.43 -6.40 -41.57
C ALA A 588 -14.47 -7.24 -42.32
N ASP A 589 -15.72 -7.24 -41.85
CA ASP A 589 -16.83 -8.03 -42.41
C ASP A 589 -16.62 -9.56 -42.40
N ALA A 590 -15.59 -10.07 -41.72
CA ALA A 590 -15.35 -11.52 -41.62
C ALA A 590 -16.25 -12.19 -40.56
N ARG A 591 -16.41 -13.51 -40.66
CA ARG A 591 -17.16 -14.34 -39.71
C ARG A 591 -16.22 -15.35 -39.03
N LEU A 592 -15.95 -15.16 -37.74
CA LEU A 592 -15.13 -15.99 -36.87
C LEU A 592 -15.96 -16.66 -35.76
N ASP A 593 -17.24 -16.95 -36.04
CA ASP A 593 -18.14 -17.57 -35.06
C ASP A 593 -17.59 -18.94 -34.63
N GLY A 594 -17.52 -19.18 -33.32
CA GLY A 594 -17.05 -20.43 -32.74
C GLY A 594 -15.57 -20.77 -33.01
N CYS A 595 -14.76 -19.80 -33.44
CA CYS A 595 -13.32 -20.02 -33.62
C CYS A 595 -12.58 -20.24 -32.29
N ASP A 596 -11.50 -21.03 -32.35
CA ASP A 596 -10.52 -21.11 -31.27
C ASP A 596 -9.34 -20.20 -31.60
N LEU A 597 -9.27 -19.06 -30.91
CA LEU A 597 -8.21 -18.05 -31.00
C LEU A 597 -7.29 -18.11 -29.77
N THR A 598 -7.22 -19.26 -29.08
CA THR A 598 -6.42 -19.40 -27.87
C THR A 598 -4.95 -19.08 -28.16
N ASP A 599 -4.36 -18.18 -27.37
CA ASP A 599 -3.00 -17.67 -27.55
C ASP A 599 -2.76 -16.91 -28.88
N ALA A 600 -3.78 -16.54 -29.65
CA ALA A 600 -3.60 -15.79 -30.90
C ALA A 600 -3.17 -14.34 -30.65
N VAL A 601 -2.43 -13.77 -31.61
CA VAL A 601 -1.98 -12.37 -31.55
C VAL A 601 -2.73 -11.54 -32.59
N LEU A 602 -3.74 -10.78 -32.16
CA LEU A 602 -4.55 -9.88 -33.01
C LEU A 602 -4.15 -8.41 -32.84
N ALA A 603 -2.98 -8.11 -32.27
CA ALA A 603 -2.58 -6.75 -31.95
C ALA A 603 -2.67 -5.81 -33.18
N GLY A 604 -3.43 -4.72 -33.05
CA GLY A 604 -3.67 -3.76 -34.13
C GLY A 604 -4.50 -4.26 -35.31
N ALA A 605 -5.18 -5.41 -35.21
CA ALA A 605 -6.09 -5.89 -36.25
C ALA A 605 -7.35 -5.02 -36.37
N ASP A 606 -7.90 -4.96 -37.58
CA ASP A 606 -9.19 -4.32 -37.88
C ASP A 606 -10.29 -5.38 -37.87
N LEU A 607 -11.20 -5.26 -36.89
CA LEU A 607 -12.33 -6.16 -36.63
C LEU A 607 -13.68 -5.49 -36.93
N ALA A 608 -13.70 -4.44 -37.77
CA ALA A 608 -14.92 -3.72 -38.10
C ALA A 608 -15.99 -4.65 -38.72
N ARG A 609 -17.19 -4.67 -38.13
CA ARG A 609 -18.34 -5.50 -38.54
C ARG A 609 -18.03 -7.00 -38.59
N THR A 610 -17.02 -7.45 -37.84
CA THR A 610 -16.67 -8.86 -37.71
C THR A 610 -17.61 -9.55 -36.74
N SER A 611 -18.05 -10.77 -37.07
CA SER A 611 -18.79 -11.63 -36.14
C SER A 611 -17.83 -12.59 -35.47
N MET A 612 -17.83 -12.63 -34.13
CA MET A 612 -16.97 -13.47 -33.28
C MET A 612 -17.81 -14.20 -32.22
N ARG A 613 -19.05 -14.56 -32.57
CA ARG A 613 -20.00 -15.13 -31.61
C ARG A 613 -19.49 -16.48 -31.09
N GLY A 614 -19.49 -16.66 -29.78
CA GLY A 614 -19.05 -17.90 -29.15
C GLY A 614 -17.58 -18.27 -29.40
N ALA A 615 -16.74 -17.34 -29.88
CA ALA A 615 -15.32 -17.60 -30.08
C ALA A 615 -14.58 -17.74 -28.73
N ASP A 616 -13.60 -18.65 -28.65
CA ASP A 616 -12.69 -18.74 -27.50
C ASP A 616 -11.43 -17.94 -27.80
N MET A 617 -11.23 -16.82 -27.10
CA MET A 617 -10.06 -15.95 -27.25
C MET A 617 -9.13 -16.08 -26.06
N SER A 618 -9.14 -17.20 -25.34
CA SER A 618 -8.32 -17.39 -24.14
C SER A 618 -6.85 -17.03 -24.38
N ARG A 619 -6.30 -16.13 -23.56
CA ARG A 619 -4.93 -15.58 -23.64
C ARG A 619 -4.62 -14.80 -24.92
N ALA A 620 -5.58 -14.52 -25.79
CA ALA A 620 -5.31 -13.75 -27.00
C ALA A 620 -4.89 -12.30 -26.67
N ASN A 621 -4.05 -11.71 -27.52
CA ASN A 621 -3.69 -10.30 -27.45
C ASN A 621 -4.48 -9.51 -28.49
N LEU A 622 -5.45 -8.72 -28.02
CA LEU A 622 -6.29 -7.80 -28.79
C LEU A 622 -5.89 -6.32 -28.58
N GLY A 623 -4.69 -6.04 -28.06
CA GLY A 623 -4.26 -4.68 -27.84
C GLY A 623 -4.19 -3.86 -29.15
N ARG A 624 -4.60 -2.58 -29.09
CA ARG A 624 -4.71 -1.66 -30.23
C ARG A 624 -5.67 -2.08 -31.35
N THR A 625 -6.46 -3.14 -31.16
CA THR A 625 -7.48 -3.53 -32.14
C THR A 625 -8.49 -2.41 -32.36
N GLN A 626 -9.02 -2.34 -33.58
CA GLN A 626 -10.13 -1.47 -33.93
C GLN A 626 -11.36 -2.35 -34.12
N CYS A 627 -12.29 -2.25 -33.18
CA CYS A 627 -13.55 -2.96 -33.19
C CYS A 627 -14.66 -1.94 -33.39
N VAL A 628 -15.37 -2.01 -34.51
CA VAL A 628 -16.52 -1.13 -34.79
C VAL A 628 -17.66 -2.01 -35.21
N GLN A 629 -18.77 -2.01 -34.48
CA GLN A 629 -19.92 -2.89 -34.73
C GLN A 629 -19.53 -4.38 -34.76
N THR A 630 -18.54 -4.76 -33.94
CA THR A 630 -18.06 -6.14 -33.82
C THR A 630 -18.96 -6.91 -32.86
N ASP A 631 -19.28 -8.16 -33.19
CA ASP A 631 -20.13 -9.01 -32.35
C ASP A 631 -19.32 -10.07 -31.60
N PHE A 632 -19.14 -9.87 -30.30
CA PHE A 632 -18.49 -10.77 -29.34
C PHE A 632 -19.49 -11.53 -28.46
N THR A 633 -20.77 -11.59 -28.85
CA THR A 633 -21.84 -12.24 -28.06
C THR A 633 -21.44 -13.67 -27.68
N GLU A 634 -21.63 -14.03 -26.41
CA GLU A 634 -21.33 -15.36 -25.84
C GLU A 634 -19.86 -15.82 -26.01
N SER A 635 -18.94 -14.92 -26.37
CA SER A 635 -17.52 -15.27 -26.49
C SER A 635 -16.86 -15.51 -25.13
N ARG A 636 -15.77 -16.27 -25.13
CA ARG A 636 -14.95 -16.52 -23.96
C ARG A 636 -13.67 -15.68 -24.02
N ILE A 637 -13.53 -14.79 -23.05
CA ILE A 637 -12.49 -13.78 -22.98
C ILE A 637 -11.71 -13.97 -21.68
N LYS A 638 -10.88 -15.00 -21.65
CA LYS A 638 -10.08 -15.39 -20.48
C LYS A 638 -8.63 -14.94 -20.66
N GLU A 639 -8.00 -14.30 -19.67
CA GLU A 639 -6.56 -13.97 -19.68
C GLU A 639 -6.11 -13.12 -20.87
N THR A 640 -7.02 -12.34 -21.45
CA THR A 640 -6.77 -11.54 -22.67
C THR A 640 -6.19 -10.17 -22.38
N ILE A 641 -5.43 -9.64 -23.33
CA ILE A 641 -4.88 -8.28 -23.31
C ILE A 641 -5.68 -7.39 -24.25
N TRP A 642 -6.25 -6.30 -23.74
CA TRP A 642 -7.02 -5.30 -24.51
C TRP A 642 -6.40 -3.90 -24.48
N ASP A 643 -5.11 -3.82 -24.22
CA ASP A 643 -4.41 -2.55 -24.04
C ASP A 643 -4.58 -1.64 -25.26
N HIS A 644 -5.08 -0.42 -25.04
CA HIS A 644 -5.38 0.56 -26.09
C HIS A 644 -6.36 0.09 -27.17
N ALA A 645 -7.13 -0.99 -26.93
CA ALA A 645 -8.18 -1.41 -27.85
C ALA A 645 -9.27 -0.34 -27.94
N ASN A 646 -9.85 -0.17 -29.13
CA ASN A 646 -10.95 0.74 -29.38
C ASN A 646 -12.17 -0.07 -29.81
N CYS A 647 -13.26 0.01 -29.05
CA CYS A 647 -14.52 -0.67 -29.32
C CYS A 647 -15.65 0.36 -29.44
N GLU A 648 -16.31 0.41 -30.59
CA GLU A 648 -17.44 1.30 -30.85
C GLU A 648 -18.65 0.48 -31.32
N ASP A 649 -19.79 0.65 -30.66
CA ASP A 649 -21.05 -0.02 -30.99
C ASP A 649 -20.94 -1.56 -31.04
N CYS A 650 -20.04 -2.15 -30.25
CA CYS A 650 -19.83 -3.60 -30.19
C CYS A 650 -20.83 -4.30 -29.25
N SER A 651 -21.18 -5.55 -29.57
CA SER A 651 -21.94 -6.42 -28.66
C SER A 651 -21.00 -7.35 -27.92
N PHE A 652 -21.06 -7.35 -26.59
CA PHE A 652 -20.45 -8.30 -25.67
C PHE A 652 -21.52 -9.04 -24.86
N ALA A 653 -22.78 -9.06 -25.33
CA ALA A 653 -23.88 -9.64 -24.59
C ALA A 653 -23.60 -11.11 -24.21
N GLY A 654 -23.84 -11.47 -22.95
CA GLY A 654 -23.65 -12.83 -22.44
C GLY A 654 -22.21 -13.37 -22.50
N SER A 655 -21.21 -12.56 -22.83
CA SER A 655 -19.81 -12.99 -22.89
C SER A 655 -19.22 -13.26 -21.50
N VAL A 656 -18.20 -14.12 -21.44
CA VAL A 656 -17.53 -14.55 -20.20
C VAL A 656 -16.11 -14.03 -20.17
N TRP A 657 -15.85 -13.13 -19.22
CA TRP A 657 -14.63 -12.38 -19.06
C TRP A 657 -13.93 -12.84 -17.76
N LEU A 658 -12.72 -13.42 -17.86
CA LEU A 658 -12.02 -13.99 -16.70
C LEU A 658 -10.54 -13.59 -16.69
N LEU A 659 -10.02 -13.09 -15.57
CA LEU A 659 -8.59 -12.81 -15.37
C LEU A 659 -7.99 -11.86 -16.43
N GLY A 660 -8.64 -10.72 -16.67
CA GLY A 660 -8.36 -9.87 -17.83
C GLY A 660 -7.80 -8.48 -17.52
N ARG A 661 -7.17 -7.97 -18.58
CA ARG A 661 -6.56 -6.65 -18.82
C ARG A 661 -7.29 -5.59 -19.63
N LEU A 662 -7.71 -4.45 -19.08
CA LEU A 662 -8.10 -3.28 -19.88
C LEU A 662 -7.24 -2.07 -19.50
N HIS A 663 -6.09 -1.87 -20.15
CA HIS A 663 -5.26 -0.68 -19.92
C HIS A 663 -5.43 0.34 -21.06
N GLN A 664 -5.90 1.54 -20.74
CA GLN A 664 -6.14 2.61 -21.73
C GLN A 664 -7.05 2.21 -22.91
N ALA A 665 -7.92 1.23 -22.69
CA ALA A 665 -8.92 0.81 -23.65
C ALA A 665 -10.08 1.81 -23.69
N ARG A 666 -10.76 1.91 -24.83
CA ARG A 666 -11.94 2.76 -25.03
C ARG A 666 -13.10 1.91 -25.52
N LEU A 667 -14.22 1.97 -24.80
CA LEU A 667 -15.46 1.30 -25.15
C LEU A 667 -16.56 2.36 -25.24
N ARG A 668 -17.20 2.48 -26.40
CA ARG A 668 -18.27 3.44 -26.67
C ARG A 668 -19.49 2.75 -27.24
N GLY A 669 -20.68 3.04 -26.73
CA GLY A 669 -21.94 2.47 -27.21
C GLY A 669 -22.02 0.94 -27.11
N CYS A 670 -21.16 0.32 -26.29
CA CYS A 670 -21.03 -1.13 -26.25
C CYS A 670 -22.12 -1.77 -25.36
N ASP A 671 -22.63 -2.92 -25.80
CA ASP A 671 -23.60 -3.70 -25.07
C ASP A 671 -22.91 -4.83 -24.29
N LEU A 672 -22.86 -4.72 -22.97
CA LEU A 672 -22.31 -5.73 -22.05
C LEU A 672 -23.42 -6.41 -21.23
N SER A 673 -24.66 -6.38 -21.73
CA SER A 673 -25.81 -6.93 -21.01
C SER A 673 -25.65 -8.44 -20.76
N GLY A 674 -25.89 -8.87 -19.53
CA GLY A 674 -25.73 -10.27 -19.12
C GLY A 674 -24.30 -10.81 -19.14
N ALA A 675 -23.29 -9.99 -19.46
CA ALA A 675 -21.89 -10.41 -19.44
C ALA A 675 -21.42 -10.72 -18.01
N SER A 676 -20.48 -11.65 -17.88
CA SER A 676 -19.89 -12.05 -16.59
C SER A 676 -18.42 -11.71 -16.55
N PHE A 677 -18.01 -10.85 -15.62
CA PHE A 677 -16.62 -10.48 -15.34
C PHE A 677 -16.16 -11.09 -14.02
N GLU A 678 -15.01 -11.75 -14.06
CA GLU A 678 -14.36 -12.31 -12.88
C GLU A 678 -12.88 -11.91 -12.85
N GLN A 679 -12.48 -11.21 -11.77
CA GLN A 679 -11.10 -10.80 -11.51
C GLN A 679 -10.48 -9.96 -12.64
N TRP A 680 -11.22 -8.96 -13.12
CA TRP A 680 -10.78 -8.07 -14.17
C TRP A 680 -10.19 -6.76 -13.63
N ALA A 681 -9.11 -6.27 -14.24
CA ALA A 681 -8.56 -4.94 -13.98
C ALA A 681 -8.70 -3.99 -15.18
N ALA A 682 -9.41 -2.88 -14.99
CA ALA A 682 -9.52 -1.78 -15.94
C ALA A 682 -8.77 -0.56 -15.40
N MET A 683 -7.66 -0.21 -16.04
CA MET A 683 -6.78 0.88 -15.63
C MET A 683 -6.73 1.94 -16.74
N MET A 684 -7.05 3.19 -16.40
CA MET A 684 -7.10 4.30 -17.35
C MET A 684 -8.04 4.02 -18.55
N ALA A 685 -9.01 3.13 -18.39
CA ALA A 685 -9.98 2.79 -19.43
C ALA A 685 -11.15 3.76 -19.44
N ALA A 686 -11.74 3.98 -20.61
CA ALA A 686 -12.91 4.83 -20.81
C ALA A 686 -14.11 4.00 -21.27
N PHE A 687 -15.24 4.17 -20.58
CA PHE A 687 -16.53 3.59 -20.94
C PHE A 687 -17.53 4.71 -21.18
N GLU A 688 -18.06 4.83 -22.40
CA GLU A 688 -19.04 5.84 -22.79
C GLU A 688 -20.28 5.14 -23.35
N ASP A 689 -21.47 5.52 -22.88
CA ASP A 689 -22.75 4.98 -23.35
C ASP A 689 -22.83 3.43 -23.31
N CYS A 690 -22.13 2.82 -22.35
CA CYS A 690 -22.04 1.36 -22.22
C CYS A 690 -23.16 0.81 -21.32
N ARG A 691 -23.76 -0.32 -21.74
CA ARG A 691 -24.85 -0.99 -21.02
C ARG A 691 -24.35 -2.25 -20.33
N PHE A 692 -24.40 -2.29 -19.00
CA PHE A 692 -24.10 -3.43 -18.14
C PHE A 692 -25.38 -4.04 -17.56
N HIS A 693 -26.51 -3.94 -18.26
CA HIS A 693 -27.80 -4.42 -17.74
C HIS A 693 -27.73 -5.90 -17.38
N GLN A 694 -28.07 -6.25 -16.13
CA GLN A 694 -28.00 -7.64 -15.62
C GLN A 694 -26.61 -8.29 -15.75
N ALA A 695 -25.55 -7.51 -15.92
CA ALA A 695 -24.18 -8.02 -15.92
C ALA A 695 -23.79 -8.47 -14.51
N ARG A 696 -22.84 -9.41 -14.44
CA ARG A 696 -22.26 -9.89 -13.18
C ARG A 696 -20.79 -9.53 -13.14
N LEU A 697 -20.37 -8.78 -12.12
CA LEU A 697 -18.98 -8.39 -11.92
C LEU A 697 -18.52 -8.89 -10.56
N ASN A 698 -17.49 -9.72 -10.54
CA ASN A 698 -16.93 -10.30 -9.32
C ASN A 698 -15.44 -10.01 -9.21
N GLN A 699 -15.03 -9.37 -8.12
CA GLN A 699 -13.62 -9.02 -7.83
C GLN A 699 -12.96 -8.18 -8.93
N CYS A 700 -13.72 -7.28 -9.55
CA CYS A 700 -13.22 -6.38 -10.58
C CYS A 700 -12.69 -5.07 -9.99
N VAL A 701 -11.70 -4.47 -10.65
CA VAL A 701 -11.12 -3.19 -10.25
C VAL A 701 -11.13 -2.23 -11.43
N PHE A 702 -11.65 -1.03 -11.20
CA PHE A 702 -11.59 0.12 -12.10
C PHE A 702 -10.73 1.20 -11.45
N MET A 703 -9.69 1.66 -12.14
CA MET A 703 -8.70 2.59 -11.60
C MET A 703 -8.38 3.70 -12.60
N GLN A 704 -8.43 4.97 -12.18
CA GLN A 704 -8.01 6.13 -12.97
C GLN A 704 -8.71 6.26 -14.34
N GLY A 705 -9.94 5.75 -14.46
CA GLY A 705 -10.70 5.69 -15.71
C GLY A 705 -11.88 6.67 -15.76
N THR A 706 -12.62 6.64 -16.86
CA THR A 706 -13.85 7.44 -17.03
C THR A 706 -15.05 6.56 -17.34
N MET A 707 -16.22 6.94 -16.83
CA MET A 707 -17.50 6.30 -17.09
C MET A 707 -18.56 7.37 -17.39
N ALA A 708 -18.90 7.52 -18.67
CA ALA A 708 -19.93 8.45 -19.13
C ALA A 708 -21.21 7.69 -19.51
N ASN A 709 -22.35 8.10 -18.95
CA ASN A 709 -23.67 7.50 -19.23
C ASN A 709 -23.74 5.96 -19.07
N ALA A 710 -22.91 5.40 -18.18
CA ALA A 710 -22.87 3.95 -17.99
C ALA A 710 -24.11 3.46 -17.23
N ASP A 711 -24.73 2.39 -17.71
CA ASP A 711 -25.96 1.81 -17.14
C ASP A 711 -25.70 0.43 -16.54
N PHE A 712 -25.70 0.33 -15.22
CA PHE A 712 -25.58 -0.90 -14.43
C PHE A 712 -26.93 -1.35 -13.85
N SER A 713 -28.04 -0.93 -14.44
CA SER A 713 -29.37 -1.26 -13.90
C SER A 713 -29.56 -2.78 -13.80
N GLY A 714 -29.93 -3.27 -12.61
CA GLY A 714 -30.10 -4.69 -12.32
C GLY A 714 -28.81 -5.53 -12.36
N ALA A 715 -27.63 -4.93 -12.41
CA ALA A 715 -26.36 -5.65 -12.37
C ALA A 715 -26.04 -6.15 -10.95
N ASP A 716 -25.26 -7.22 -10.86
CA ASP A 716 -24.73 -7.75 -9.60
C ASP A 716 -23.21 -7.51 -9.54
N LEU A 717 -22.79 -6.66 -8.61
CA LEU A 717 -21.40 -6.31 -8.34
C LEU A 717 -21.00 -6.90 -6.99
N LEU A 718 -20.06 -7.82 -7.00
CA LEU A 718 -19.49 -8.46 -5.81
C LEU A 718 -18.02 -8.08 -5.70
N ARG A 719 -17.65 -7.38 -4.62
CA ARG A 719 -16.27 -6.96 -4.33
C ARG A 719 -15.62 -6.16 -5.46
N VAL A 720 -16.40 -5.27 -6.08
CA VAL A 720 -15.93 -4.40 -7.15
C VAL A 720 -15.38 -3.10 -6.56
N SER A 721 -14.21 -2.67 -7.03
CA SER A 721 -13.57 -1.42 -6.58
C SER A 721 -13.52 -0.38 -7.69
N PHE A 722 -13.91 0.86 -7.39
CA PHE A 722 -13.78 2.03 -8.24
C PHE A 722 -12.83 3.02 -7.55
N MET A 723 -11.63 3.20 -8.10
CA MET A 723 -10.59 4.07 -7.56
C MET A 723 -10.27 5.20 -8.52
N ASP A 724 -10.52 6.45 -8.11
CA ASP A 724 -10.31 7.64 -8.95
C ASP A 724 -10.96 7.51 -10.34
N VAL A 725 -12.20 7.01 -10.35
CA VAL A 725 -13.01 6.88 -11.57
C VAL A 725 -13.93 8.09 -11.67
N GLU A 726 -13.84 8.80 -12.79
CA GLU A 726 -14.72 9.93 -13.07
C GLU A 726 -16.02 9.44 -13.73
N PHE A 727 -17.14 9.62 -13.02
CA PHE A 727 -18.46 9.36 -13.58
C PHE A 727 -19.06 10.66 -14.12
N SER A 728 -19.73 10.59 -15.26
CA SER A 728 -20.40 11.74 -15.86
C SER A 728 -21.68 11.34 -16.61
N GLY A 729 -22.57 12.32 -16.78
CA GLY A 729 -23.81 12.12 -17.52
C GLY A 729 -24.87 11.31 -16.76
N ARG A 730 -25.71 10.57 -17.50
CA ARG A 730 -26.86 9.81 -16.96
C ARG A 730 -26.44 8.42 -16.49
N HIS A 731 -25.72 8.38 -15.37
CA HIS A 731 -25.35 7.11 -14.76
C HIS A 731 -26.53 6.46 -14.02
N SER A 732 -26.71 5.14 -14.19
CA SER A 732 -27.74 4.37 -13.49
C SER A 732 -27.17 3.11 -12.84
N MET A 733 -27.60 2.85 -11.62
CA MET A 733 -27.46 1.58 -10.89
C MET A 733 -28.83 1.17 -10.31
N GLU A 734 -29.91 1.50 -11.02
CA GLU A 734 -31.26 1.19 -10.57
C GLU A 734 -31.43 -0.31 -10.32
N ASN A 735 -31.92 -0.67 -9.13
CA ASN A 735 -32.11 -2.05 -8.67
C ASN A 735 -30.86 -2.95 -8.75
N ALA A 736 -29.66 -2.37 -8.85
CA ALA A 736 -28.40 -3.12 -8.82
C ALA A 736 -28.12 -3.67 -7.41
N THR A 737 -27.39 -4.79 -7.36
CA THR A 737 -26.87 -5.35 -6.11
C THR A 737 -25.38 -5.08 -6.03
N LEU A 738 -24.93 -4.47 -4.93
CA LEU A 738 -23.54 -4.18 -4.65
C LEU A 738 -23.21 -4.76 -3.26
N ASP A 739 -22.31 -5.75 -3.22
CA ASP A 739 -21.90 -6.43 -2.00
C ASP A 739 -20.37 -6.39 -1.87
N GLY A 740 -19.86 -5.77 -0.80
CA GLY A 740 -18.42 -5.63 -0.60
C GLY A 740 -17.75 -4.64 -1.54
N CYS A 741 -18.51 -3.76 -2.20
CA CYS A 741 -17.99 -2.79 -3.16
C CYS A 741 -17.32 -1.58 -2.47
N ALA A 742 -16.28 -1.04 -3.09
CA ALA A 742 -15.52 0.09 -2.57
C ALA A 742 -15.37 1.20 -3.62
N TYR A 743 -15.63 2.43 -3.20
CA TYR A 743 -15.35 3.64 -3.96
C TYR A 743 -14.29 4.44 -3.20
N ALA A 744 -13.16 4.68 -3.84
CA ALA A 744 -12.01 5.33 -3.23
C ALA A 744 -11.49 6.47 -4.12
N GLY A 745 -10.99 7.51 -3.48
CA GLY A 745 -10.49 8.69 -4.20
C GLY A 745 -11.63 9.58 -4.72
N ARG A 746 -11.39 10.28 -5.84
CA ARG A 746 -12.38 11.21 -6.39
C ARG A 746 -13.44 10.47 -7.19
N VAL A 747 -14.62 10.28 -6.60
CA VAL A 747 -15.77 9.62 -7.23
C VAL A 747 -16.96 10.58 -7.28
N ALA A 748 -17.43 10.89 -8.49
CA ALA A 748 -18.45 11.90 -8.76
C ALA A 748 -19.75 11.27 -9.31
N LEU A 749 -20.68 10.87 -8.44
CA LEU A 749 -21.97 10.27 -8.80
C LEU A 749 -23.12 11.29 -8.75
N ALA A 750 -22.84 12.55 -9.06
CA ALA A 750 -23.84 13.61 -9.01
C ALA A 750 -24.97 13.35 -10.02
N GLY A 751 -26.22 13.41 -9.56
CA GLY A 751 -27.41 13.15 -10.37
C GLY A 751 -27.60 11.68 -10.78
N ALA A 752 -26.83 10.74 -10.23
CA ALA A 752 -26.96 9.33 -10.55
C ALA A 752 -28.34 8.76 -10.13
N CYS A 753 -28.87 7.82 -10.92
CA CYS A 753 -30.06 7.06 -10.58
C CYS A 753 -29.67 5.79 -9.81
N LEU A 754 -29.92 5.75 -8.50
CA LEU A 754 -29.60 4.66 -7.59
C LEU A 754 -30.87 4.08 -6.92
N ARG A 755 -32.03 4.28 -7.56
CA ARG A 755 -33.33 3.87 -7.04
C ARG A 755 -33.37 2.36 -6.78
N GLY A 756 -33.83 1.96 -5.61
CA GLY A 756 -33.96 0.53 -5.24
C GLY A 756 -32.63 -0.24 -5.17
N MET A 757 -31.47 0.42 -5.29
CA MET A 757 -30.16 -0.22 -5.19
C MET A 757 -30.01 -0.93 -3.84
N ARG A 758 -29.38 -2.11 -3.84
CA ARG A 758 -29.01 -2.84 -2.62
C ARG A 758 -27.51 -2.72 -2.41
N PHE A 759 -27.07 -2.07 -1.33
CA PHE A 759 -25.66 -1.83 -1.03
C PHE A 759 -25.29 -2.36 0.36
N LYS A 760 -24.50 -3.43 0.40
CA LYS A 760 -24.17 -4.15 1.66
C LYS A 760 -22.67 -4.25 1.86
N VAL A 761 -22.23 -4.02 3.10
CA VAL A 761 -20.83 -4.24 3.53
C VAL A 761 -19.83 -3.51 2.61
N GLY A 762 -20.21 -2.32 2.12
CA GLY A 762 -19.44 -1.55 1.16
C GLY A 762 -19.03 -0.17 1.68
N SER A 763 -18.18 0.52 0.93
CA SER A 763 -17.75 1.89 1.25
C SER A 763 -17.93 2.81 0.05
N MET A 764 -18.65 3.91 0.24
CA MET A 764 -18.75 5.06 -0.66
C MET A 764 -18.08 6.32 -0.06
N ARG A 765 -17.21 6.15 0.94
CA ARG A 765 -16.65 7.25 1.73
C ARG A 765 -16.10 8.39 0.85
N GLY A 766 -16.61 9.60 1.06
CA GLY A 766 -16.16 10.79 0.32
C GLY A 766 -16.75 10.96 -1.08
N ALA A 767 -17.66 10.08 -1.53
CA ALA A 767 -18.28 10.20 -2.85
C ALA A 767 -19.18 11.45 -2.94
N MET A 768 -19.21 12.06 -4.13
CA MET A 768 -20.11 13.19 -4.43
C MET A 768 -21.39 12.65 -5.07
N LEU A 769 -22.49 12.65 -4.31
CA LEU A 769 -23.82 12.13 -4.66
C LEU A 769 -24.86 13.27 -4.74
N ASP A 770 -24.42 14.48 -5.06
CA ASP A 770 -25.29 15.65 -5.14
C ASP A 770 -26.42 15.44 -6.14
N ARG A 771 -27.67 15.68 -5.72
CA ARG A 771 -28.89 15.47 -6.51
C ARG A 771 -29.09 14.04 -7.01
N ALA A 772 -28.41 13.05 -6.43
CA ALA A 772 -28.64 11.65 -6.76
C ALA A 772 -30.02 11.18 -6.28
N ASP A 773 -30.60 10.20 -6.98
CA ASP A 773 -31.88 9.57 -6.63
C ASP A 773 -31.61 8.21 -5.97
N LEU A 774 -31.72 8.15 -4.65
CA LEU A 774 -31.57 6.96 -3.81
C LEU A 774 -32.91 6.47 -3.25
N ARG A 775 -34.05 6.82 -3.88
CA ARG A 775 -35.36 6.44 -3.37
C ARG A 775 -35.49 4.93 -3.22
N GLY A 776 -35.95 4.50 -2.04
CA GLY A 776 -36.13 3.07 -1.73
C GLY A 776 -34.85 2.23 -1.74
N ALA A 777 -33.66 2.85 -1.77
CA ALA A 777 -32.40 2.12 -1.69
C ALA A 777 -32.32 1.35 -0.34
N GLN A 778 -31.69 0.18 -0.38
CA GLN A 778 -31.47 -0.67 0.79
C GLN A 778 -29.97 -0.74 1.07
N VAL A 779 -29.53 -0.01 2.07
CA VAL A 779 -28.16 0.06 2.53
C VAL A 779 -28.06 -0.66 3.87
N ALA A 780 -27.02 -1.47 4.09
CA ALA A 780 -26.80 -2.07 5.39
C ALA A 780 -25.31 -2.25 5.67
N ALA A 781 -24.90 -1.94 6.91
CA ALA A 781 -23.52 -2.12 7.38
C ALA A 781 -22.46 -1.54 6.43
N SER A 782 -22.72 -0.33 5.92
CA SER A 782 -21.90 0.33 4.90
C SER A 782 -21.38 1.70 5.37
N ASP A 783 -20.36 2.22 4.70
CA ASP A 783 -19.73 3.52 5.02
C ASP A 783 -19.98 4.58 3.94
N PHE A 784 -20.76 5.61 4.29
CA PHE A 784 -21.05 6.83 3.53
C PHE A 784 -20.47 8.08 4.23
N SER A 785 -19.49 7.91 5.10
CA SER A 785 -18.88 9.03 5.82
C SER A 785 -18.24 10.03 4.85
N ASN A 786 -18.34 11.32 5.14
CA ASN A 786 -17.84 12.43 4.30
C ASN A 786 -18.42 12.50 2.89
N CYS A 787 -19.50 11.77 2.58
CA CYS A 787 -20.18 11.92 1.29
C CYS A 787 -20.86 13.29 1.19
N SER A 788 -20.90 13.84 -0.03
CA SER A 788 -21.81 14.93 -0.36
C SER A 788 -23.11 14.36 -0.89
N LEU A 789 -24.23 14.61 -0.22
CA LEU A 789 -25.58 14.14 -0.55
C LEU A 789 -26.53 15.34 -0.72
N ARG A 790 -25.99 16.47 -1.17
CA ARG A 790 -26.72 17.74 -1.22
C ARG A 790 -27.86 17.62 -2.21
N GLU A 791 -29.06 18.03 -1.79
CA GLU A 791 -30.27 17.97 -2.62
C GLU A 791 -30.60 16.56 -3.19
N ALA A 792 -30.01 15.49 -2.63
CA ALA A 792 -30.31 14.12 -3.03
C ALA A 792 -31.70 13.68 -2.52
N ASP A 793 -32.34 12.75 -3.23
CA ASP A 793 -33.62 12.17 -2.83
C ASP A 793 -33.40 10.76 -2.27
N LEU A 794 -33.45 10.62 -0.95
CA LEU A 794 -33.31 9.38 -0.20
C LEU A 794 -34.66 8.93 0.39
N SER A 795 -35.78 9.38 -0.17
CA SER A 795 -37.11 9.07 0.37
C SER A 795 -37.35 7.55 0.41
N GLY A 796 -37.76 7.04 1.56
CA GLY A 796 -38.01 5.62 1.80
C GLY A 796 -36.77 4.73 1.80
N MET A 797 -35.55 5.31 1.84
CA MET A 797 -34.32 4.54 1.97
C MET A 797 -34.30 3.77 3.29
N ALA A 798 -33.88 2.51 3.27
CA ALA A 798 -33.56 1.75 4.48
C ALA A 798 -32.03 1.66 4.63
N ALA A 799 -31.46 2.28 5.65
CA ALA A 799 -30.03 2.31 5.91
C ALA A 799 -29.67 2.00 7.37
N PRO A 800 -30.11 0.87 7.96
CA PRO A 800 -29.73 0.48 9.31
C PRO A 800 -28.22 0.28 9.45
N ASP A 801 -27.69 0.56 10.66
CA ASP A 801 -26.31 0.28 11.04
C ASP A 801 -25.27 0.84 10.02
N THR A 802 -25.59 1.98 9.40
CA THR A 802 -24.79 2.59 8.33
C THR A 802 -24.08 3.84 8.84
N HIS A 803 -22.84 4.06 8.39
CA HIS A 803 -22.05 5.22 8.80
C HIS A 803 -22.27 6.37 7.82
N PHE A 804 -22.67 7.52 8.34
CA PHE A 804 -22.83 8.80 7.64
C PHE A 804 -22.05 9.91 8.36
N VAL A 805 -20.94 9.56 9.02
CA VAL A 805 -20.16 10.50 9.83
C VAL A 805 -19.63 11.61 8.92
N ARG A 806 -19.93 12.88 9.25
CA ARG A 806 -19.63 14.06 8.42
C ARG A 806 -20.22 14.07 7.00
N ALA A 807 -21.28 13.30 6.74
CA ALA A 807 -21.97 13.40 5.45
C ALA A 807 -22.73 14.74 5.33
N ASP A 808 -22.72 15.35 4.15
CA ASP A 808 -23.46 16.60 3.86
C ASP A 808 -24.82 16.28 3.23
N PHE A 809 -25.89 16.37 4.01
CA PHE A 809 -27.28 16.20 3.57
C PHE A 809 -27.98 17.54 3.31
N THR A 810 -27.24 18.63 3.03
CA THR A 810 -27.86 19.94 2.86
C THR A 810 -28.95 19.92 1.78
N GLY A 811 -30.19 20.22 2.16
CA GLY A 811 -31.35 20.20 1.25
C GLY A 811 -31.80 18.81 0.78
N ALA A 812 -31.26 17.73 1.33
CA ALA A 812 -31.61 16.36 0.97
C ALA A 812 -33.01 15.98 1.47
N ARG A 813 -33.70 15.07 0.75
CA ARG A 813 -35.00 14.52 1.16
C ARG A 813 -34.81 13.14 1.75
N LEU A 814 -35.08 12.97 3.03
CA LEU A 814 -34.99 11.71 3.77
C LEU A 814 -36.37 11.26 4.29
N ARG A 815 -37.45 11.59 3.58
CA ARG A 815 -38.82 11.28 4.02
C ARG A 815 -39.01 9.79 4.21
N ASN A 816 -39.51 9.39 5.37
CA ASN A 816 -39.72 7.98 5.74
C ASN A 816 -38.45 7.11 5.62
N ALA A 817 -37.25 7.70 5.67
CA ALA A 817 -36.01 6.94 5.67
C ALA A 817 -35.85 6.19 7.00
N ASN A 818 -35.40 4.94 6.95
CA ASN A 818 -35.09 4.15 8.14
C ASN A 818 -33.58 4.20 8.44
N LEU A 819 -33.21 4.95 9.48
CA LEU A 819 -31.83 5.23 9.91
C LEU A 819 -31.55 4.64 11.31
N ILE A 820 -32.21 3.54 11.66
CA ILE A 820 -32.03 2.87 12.95
C ILE A 820 -30.57 2.49 13.20
N ASN A 821 -30.04 2.82 14.39
CA ASN A 821 -28.64 2.61 14.79
C ASN A 821 -27.57 3.26 13.88
N SER A 822 -27.94 4.09 12.91
CA SER A 822 -26.97 4.69 11.98
C SER A 822 -26.11 5.76 12.66
N LEU A 823 -24.88 5.94 12.19
CA LEU A 823 -23.94 6.91 12.74
C LEU A 823 -23.88 8.19 11.89
N LEU A 824 -24.64 9.21 12.28
CA LEU A 824 -24.70 10.53 11.64
C LEU A 824 -23.87 11.59 12.41
N GLY A 825 -22.87 11.14 13.19
CA GLY A 825 -22.02 12.04 13.96
C GLY A 825 -21.39 13.12 13.07
N LYS A 826 -21.51 14.41 13.46
CA LYS A 826 -21.03 15.58 12.71
C LYS A 826 -21.62 15.75 11.30
N ALA A 827 -22.70 15.05 10.95
CA ALA A 827 -23.37 15.22 9.65
C ALA A 827 -23.98 16.63 9.52
N ILE A 828 -24.10 17.15 8.29
CA ILE A 828 -24.74 18.44 8.01
C ILE A 828 -26.17 18.16 7.52
N LEU A 829 -27.19 18.57 8.27
CA LEU A 829 -28.61 18.32 7.98
C LEU A 829 -29.39 19.62 7.73
N LEU A 830 -28.71 20.70 7.36
CA LEU A 830 -29.32 22.00 7.09
C LEU A 830 -30.30 21.90 5.91
N ARG A 831 -31.53 22.38 6.08
CA ARG A 831 -32.62 22.28 5.08
C ARG A 831 -32.97 20.86 4.65
N ALA A 832 -32.47 19.83 5.35
CA ALA A 832 -32.84 18.45 5.08
C ALA A 832 -34.27 18.18 5.55
N ASP A 833 -35.01 17.35 4.81
CA ASP A 833 -36.37 16.96 5.14
C ASP A 833 -36.39 15.51 5.65
N LEU A 834 -36.42 15.33 6.97
CA LEU A 834 -36.50 14.04 7.64
C LEU A 834 -37.93 13.68 8.09
N THR A 835 -38.96 14.22 7.41
CA THR A 835 -40.36 13.95 7.77
C THR A 835 -40.64 12.44 7.80
N GLY A 836 -41.13 11.91 8.93
CA GLY A 836 -41.42 10.48 9.12
C GLY A 836 -40.19 9.57 9.18
N ALA A 837 -38.96 10.11 9.22
CA ALA A 837 -37.75 9.30 9.30
C ALA A 837 -37.63 8.58 10.66
N ASN A 838 -37.04 7.39 10.67
CA ASN A 838 -36.77 6.63 11.88
C ASN A 838 -35.32 6.80 12.31
N LEU A 839 -35.08 7.52 13.42
CA LEU A 839 -33.79 7.78 14.02
C LEU A 839 -33.60 7.02 15.36
N PHE A 840 -34.36 5.95 15.60
CA PHE A 840 -34.23 5.16 16.82
C PHE A 840 -32.78 4.70 17.01
N ARG A 841 -32.16 5.08 18.14
CA ARG A 841 -30.75 4.76 18.47
C ARG A 841 -29.70 5.27 17.46
N ALA A 842 -30.09 6.12 16.52
CA ALA A 842 -29.15 6.79 15.63
C ALA A 842 -28.22 7.69 16.45
N ASP A 843 -26.96 7.77 16.06
CA ASP A 843 -26.01 8.72 16.61
C ASP A 843 -26.04 10.00 15.79
N VAL A 844 -26.53 11.09 16.35
CA VAL A 844 -26.57 12.41 15.72
C VAL A 844 -25.70 13.41 16.50
N ALA A 845 -24.75 12.91 17.30
CA ALA A 845 -23.84 13.75 18.07
C ALA A 845 -23.10 14.74 17.16
N GLN A 846 -23.04 16.00 17.59
CA GLN A 846 -22.42 17.10 16.86
C GLN A 846 -22.98 17.38 15.44
N ALA A 847 -24.12 16.81 15.04
CA ALA A 847 -24.72 17.10 13.74
C ALA A 847 -25.14 18.58 13.62
N GLN A 848 -25.09 19.14 12.40
CA GLN A 848 -25.62 20.47 12.10
C GLN A 848 -27.12 20.39 11.82
N MET A 849 -27.92 20.96 12.71
CA MET A 849 -29.37 21.06 12.54
C MET A 849 -29.81 22.44 13.00
N ASP A 850 -30.80 23.03 12.34
CA ASP A 850 -31.44 24.28 12.75
C ASP A 850 -32.94 24.23 12.42
N GLY A 851 -33.65 25.36 12.56
CA GLY A 851 -35.09 25.44 12.26
C GLY A 851 -35.47 25.13 10.80
N SER A 852 -34.49 24.99 9.90
CA SER A 852 -34.72 24.56 8.52
C SER A 852 -34.69 23.04 8.34
N THR A 853 -34.21 22.28 9.33
CA THR A 853 -34.23 20.81 9.30
C THR A 853 -35.63 20.30 9.65
N GLY A 854 -36.34 19.72 8.67
CA GLY A 854 -37.70 19.19 8.87
C GLY A 854 -37.66 17.87 9.65
N LEU A 855 -38.42 17.79 10.74
CA LEU A 855 -38.48 16.61 11.63
C LEU A 855 -39.93 16.18 11.93
N ASP A 856 -40.90 16.65 11.14
CA ASP A 856 -42.31 16.34 11.35
C ASP A 856 -42.53 14.81 11.35
N ASP A 857 -43.16 14.28 12.41
CA ASP A 857 -43.38 12.85 12.63
C ASP A 857 -42.13 11.95 12.64
N ALA A 858 -40.91 12.52 12.76
CA ALA A 858 -39.69 11.74 12.85
C ALA A 858 -39.58 11.01 14.20
N HIS A 859 -39.20 9.73 14.19
CA HIS A 859 -39.03 8.94 15.41
C HIS A 859 -37.62 9.11 15.99
N THR A 860 -37.46 10.00 16.97
CA THR A 860 -36.17 10.40 17.57
C THR A 860 -35.86 9.74 18.92
N GLN A 861 -36.75 8.87 19.42
CA GLN A 861 -36.58 8.25 20.73
C GLN A 861 -35.28 7.44 20.79
N GLY A 862 -34.45 7.69 21.81
CA GLY A 862 -33.19 6.98 22.02
C GLY A 862 -32.05 7.39 21.08
N ALA A 863 -32.23 8.41 20.22
CA ALA A 863 -31.13 8.99 19.46
C ALA A 863 -30.05 9.53 20.40
N LYS A 864 -28.78 9.30 20.05
CA LYS A 864 -27.63 9.81 20.81
C LYS A 864 -27.32 11.23 20.36
N LEU A 865 -27.41 12.17 21.29
CA LEU A 865 -27.25 13.60 21.04
C LEU A 865 -25.89 14.15 21.50
N TRP A 866 -25.19 13.39 22.36
CA TRP A 866 -23.99 13.84 23.05
C TRP A 866 -22.71 13.24 22.45
N PRO A 867 -21.63 14.02 22.31
CA PRO A 867 -21.56 15.45 22.63
C PRO A 867 -22.39 16.31 21.66
N ALA A 868 -23.02 17.37 22.18
CA ALA A 868 -23.75 18.33 21.35
C ALA A 868 -22.77 19.20 20.56
N ARG A 869 -23.17 19.66 19.37
CA ARG A 869 -22.35 20.60 18.59
C ARG A 869 -22.22 21.92 19.34
N GLN A 870 -21.00 22.42 19.48
CA GLN A 870 -20.79 23.77 20.00
C GLN A 870 -20.98 24.80 18.88
N PRO A 871 -21.60 25.97 19.17
CA PRO A 871 -21.68 27.05 18.20
C PRO A 871 -20.27 27.52 17.82
N GLU A 872 -20.03 27.76 16.52
CA GLU A 872 -18.71 28.04 15.93
C GLU A 872 -17.99 29.29 16.48
N ASN A 873 -18.58 30.03 17.42
CA ASN A 873 -18.05 31.26 18.02
C ASN A 873 -18.02 31.25 19.57
N ALA A 874 -17.93 30.10 20.22
CA ALA A 874 -17.68 30.02 21.66
C ALA A 874 -16.17 29.85 21.96
N ALA A 875 -15.35 30.80 21.51
CA ALA A 875 -13.93 30.90 21.87
C ALA A 875 -13.59 32.32 22.34
#